data_AF-A0A4W4EMD4-F1
#
_entry.id   AF-A0A4W4EMD4-F1
#
_cell.length_a   1.000
_cell.length_b   1.000
_cell.length_c   1.000
_cell.angle_alpha   90.00
_cell.angle_beta   90.00
_cell.angle_gamma   90.00
#
_symmetry.space_group_name_H-M   'P 1'
#
loop_
_entity.id
_entity.type
_entity.pdbx_description
1 polymer ?
#
loop_
_entity_poly.entity_id
_entity_poly.type
_entity_poly.pdbx_seq_one_letter_code
_entity_poly.pdbx_strand_id
1 'polypeptide(L)'
;MTSINTANINFKWDPKSLEIRTLAVERLLEPLVTQVTTLVNSSNKGPSNKKKGRSKKAHVLAASVETATQNFLEKGEKIARESQFLKEELTAAVEDVRKQGESMRQASGEFVEDPCSSVKRGNMVRAARALLSAVTHLLVLADMADVYQLLLQLKLVIAILMKVRNAGTEQDLGIHYKALKPEVDKLNLMAAKRQQELKDVHHKDQMAAARGVLQRNVPMLYTASRACLQHPDVAAYKANRDLIYKQLQHAVSGISNAAQATSSEDPAFSQPAGGGELAGALNNFDKQIIVDPMSFSEERFRPSLEERLESIISGAALMADSSCTRDDRRERIVAECNSVRQALQDLLSEYMGNAGHKERSDALNTAIDRMTKKTRDLRRQLRKAVMDHVSDSFLETNVPLLVLIEAAKNGNEKEVKEYAQVFREHANKLIEVANLACSISNNEEGVKLVRMAASQLEALCPQVINAALALAAKPNSKVAQDNMDLFKEQWEKQVRVLTDAVDDITSIDDFLSVSENHILEDVNKCVIALQEKDVDGLDRTAGAIRGRAARVVHVVTSEMDNYEPGVYTEKVLEATKLLTETVMPRFTEQVEAAVEALGANPTQPVDENEFIDASRLVYDGVRDIRKAVLMIRTPEELDDSDFETEDFDSRSRTSVQTEDDQLIAGQSARAIMAQLPQEQKAKIAEQVASFQEEKSKLDAEVSKWDDSGNDIIVLAKQMCMIMMEMTDFTRGKGPLKNTSDVISAAKKIAEAGSRMDKLGRTIADQCPDSTCKQDLLAYLQRIALYCHQLNICSKVKAEVQNLGGELVVSGVTSQLFPLFWPGTKLSISSVKDTN
;
A
#
# COMPACT_ATOMS: atom_id res chain seq x y z
N MET A 1 23.61 38.33 17.57
CA MET A 1 22.68 38.59 16.45
C MET A 1 23.51 38.98 15.24
N THR A 2 24.01 38.01 14.50
CA THR A 2 24.74 38.22 13.25
C THR A 2 23.73 38.32 12.12
N SER A 3 23.67 39.47 11.47
CA SER A 3 22.97 39.70 10.21
C SER A 3 23.41 38.66 9.19
N ILE A 4 22.53 37.70 8.87
CA ILE A 4 22.70 36.82 7.71
C ILE A 4 22.31 37.68 6.51
N ASN A 5 23.30 38.17 5.77
CA ASN A 5 23.10 38.75 4.45
C ASN A 5 22.26 37.78 3.61
N THR A 6 21.07 38.21 3.20
CA THR A 6 20.11 37.50 2.35
C THR A 6 20.70 37.25 0.97
N ALA A 7 21.44 36.16 0.80
CA ALA A 7 21.94 35.68 -0.49
C ALA A 7 21.04 34.55 -1.04
N ASN A 8 20.40 34.80 -2.18
CA ASN A 8 19.73 33.89 -3.12
C ASN A 8 19.26 32.55 -2.52
N ILE A 9 18.06 32.52 -1.93
CA ILE A 9 17.28 31.28 -1.85
C ILE A 9 16.63 31.09 -3.22
N ASN A 10 17.00 30.04 -3.94
CA ASN A 10 16.38 29.72 -5.23
C ASN A 10 15.01 29.08 -4.95
N PHE A 11 13.96 29.90 -5.03
CA PHE A 11 12.59 29.49 -4.73
C PHE A 11 11.93 28.99 -6.02
N LYS A 12 11.48 27.74 -6.04
CA LYS A 12 10.94 27.09 -7.26
C LYS A 12 9.47 27.40 -7.57
N TRP A 13 8.78 28.19 -6.75
CA TRP A 13 7.35 28.45 -6.92
C TRP A 13 7.06 29.79 -7.60
N ASP A 14 6.12 29.76 -8.55
CA ASP A 14 5.49 30.97 -9.08
C ASP A 14 4.25 31.35 -8.24
N PRO A 15 4.25 32.49 -7.52
CA PRO A 15 3.09 32.98 -6.76
C PRO A 15 1.86 33.24 -7.64
N LYS A 16 2.04 33.47 -8.94
CA LYS A 16 0.94 33.78 -9.88
C LYS A 16 0.16 32.55 -10.34
N SER A 17 0.70 31.35 -10.11
CA SER A 17 0.06 30.09 -10.50
C SER A 17 -1.24 29.80 -9.72
N LEU A 18 -1.45 30.44 -8.55
CA LEU A 18 -2.55 30.17 -7.61
C LEU A 18 -2.70 28.68 -7.24
N GLU A 19 -1.64 27.89 -7.40
CA GLU A 19 -1.64 26.47 -7.12
C GLU A 19 -1.72 26.24 -5.60
N ILE A 20 -2.80 25.62 -5.14
CA ILE A 20 -2.99 25.28 -3.73
C ILE A 20 -2.21 24.01 -3.41
N ARG A 21 -1.17 24.10 -2.57
CA ARG A 21 -0.25 22.99 -2.30
C ARG A 21 -0.39 22.36 -0.91
N THR A 22 -1.17 22.98 -0.02
CA THR A 22 -1.37 22.46 1.34
C THR A 22 -2.83 22.23 1.68
N LEU A 23 -3.07 21.18 2.47
CA LEU A 23 -4.38 20.88 3.07
C LEU A 23 -4.87 22.04 3.97
N ALA A 24 -3.94 22.79 4.58
CA ALA A 24 -4.26 23.94 5.39
C ALA A 24 -4.92 25.06 4.56
N VAL A 25 -4.37 25.38 3.39
CA VAL A 25 -4.96 26.39 2.49
C VAL A 25 -6.32 25.94 1.96
N GLU A 26 -6.49 24.65 1.63
CA GLU A 26 -7.79 24.11 1.23
C GLU A 26 -8.85 24.24 2.32
N ARG A 27 -8.55 23.76 3.53
CA ARG A 27 -9.45 23.84 4.69
C ARG A 27 -9.82 25.28 5.05
N LEU A 28 -8.89 26.23 4.86
CA LEU A 28 -9.16 27.64 5.08
C LEU A 28 -10.08 28.22 3.99
N LEU A 29 -9.90 27.84 2.73
CA LEU A 29 -10.72 28.32 1.61
C LEU A 29 -12.12 27.71 1.56
N GLU A 30 -12.27 26.45 1.97
CA GLU A 30 -13.49 25.65 1.84
C GLU A 30 -14.76 26.33 2.40
N PRO A 31 -14.77 26.96 3.59
CA PRO A 31 -15.94 27.68 4.08
C PRO A 31 -16.34 28.86 3.17
N LEU A 32 -15.36 29.61 2.66
CA LEU A 32 -15.60 30.74 1.78
C LEU A 32 -16.13 30.27 0.42
N VAL A 33 -15.52 29.22 -0.15
CA VAL A 33 -15.98 28.59 -1.40
C VAL A 33 -17.41 28.09 -1.25
N THR A 34 -17.73 27.39 -0.15
CA THR A 34 -19.06 26.85 0.11
C THR A 34 -20.10 27.96 0.25
N GLN A 35 -19.78 29.02 1.00
CA GLN A 35 -20.68 30.15 1.22
C GLN A 35 -20.92 30.95 -0.07
N VAL A 36 -19.86 31.25 -0.82
CA VAL A 36 -19.94 31.91 -2.14
C VAL A 36 -20.74 31.05 -3.11
N THR A 37 -20.45 29.75 -3.20
CA THR A 37 -21.14 28.82 -4.11
C THR A 37 -22.62 28.70 -3.76
N THR A 38 -22.96 28.63 -2.46
CA THR A 38 -24.35 28.59 -1.98
C THR A 38 -25.09 29.89 -2.28
N LEU A 39 -24.45 31.04 -2.10
CA LEU A 39 -25.02 32.35 -2.42
C LEU A 39 -25.26 32.51 -3.94
N VAL A 40 -24.36 31.96 -4.77
CA VAL A 40 -24.48 31.96 -6.23
C VAL A 40 -25.57 30.98 -6.73
N ASN A 41 -25.74 29.84 -6.05
CA ASN A 41 -26.61 28.73 -6.47
C ASN A 41 -28.03 28.73 -5.87
N SER A 42 -28.27 29.46 -4.78
CA SER A 42 -29.55 29.49 -4.07
C SER A 42 -30.75 30.07 -4.87
N SER A 43 -30.55 30.45 -6.13
CA SER A 43 -31.55 31.01 -7.04
C SER A 43 -31.71 30.27 -8.39
N ASN A 44 -31.19 29.04 -8.56
CA ASN A 44 -31.40 28.25 -9.79
C ASN A 44 -32.82 27.68 -9.97
N LYS A 45 -33.75 27.95 -9.03
CA LYS A 45 -35.19 27.81 -9.30
C LYS A 45 -35.62 29.08 -10.01
N GLY A 46 -36.05 28.98 -11.26
CA GLY A 46 -36.41 30.11 -12.14
C GLY A 46 -37.33 31.17 -11.49
N PRO A 47 -37.53 32.33 -12.15
CA PRO A 47 -38.20 33.49 -11.56
C PRO A 47 -39.55 33.09 -10.95
N SER A 48 -39.65 33.16 -9.62
CA SER A 48 -40.88 32.85 -8.90
C SER A 48 -41.84 34.03 -9.06
N ASN A 49 -43.08 33.77 -9.49
CA ASN A 49 -44.19 34.73 -9.59
C ASN A 49 -44.68 35.31 -8.23
N LYS A 50 -43.91 35.15 -7.15
CA LYS A 50 -44.26 35.68 -5.82
C LYS A 50 -43.65 37.08 -5.62
N LYS A 51 -44.44 37.96 -4.98
CA LYS A 51 -44.15 39.39 -4.74
C LYS A 51 -42.70 39.66 -4.30
N LYS A 52 -42.13 40.76 -4.82
CA LYS A 52 -40.86 41.36 -4.40
C LYS A 52 -40.79 41.47 -2.88
N GLY A 53 -39.97 40.65 -2.25
CA GLY A 53 -39.79 40.60 -0.80
C GLY A 53 -38.40 40.06 -0.45
N ARG A 54 -37.76 40.70 0.54
CA ARG A 54 -36.38 40.45 1.00
C ARG A 54 -36.17 38.97 1.37
N SER A 55 -35.14 38.32 0.82
CA SER A 55 -34.77 36.95 1.20
C SER A 55 -33.95 36.94 2.48
N LYS A 56 -34.53 36.46 3.60
CA LYS A 56 -33.82 36.31 4.89
C LYS A 56 -32.57 35.43 4.77
N LYS A 57 -32.57 34.40 3.90
CA LYS A 57 -31.43 33.49 3.70
C LYS A 57 -30.26 34.16 2.96
N ALA A 58 -30.53 35.02 1.98
CA ALA A 58 -29.47 35.71 1.23
C ALA A 58 -28.73 36.74 2.10
N HIS A 59 -29.44 37.43 3.00
CA HIS A 59 -28.84 38.37 3.96
C HIS A 59 -27.89 37.66 4.95
N VAL A 60 -28.26 36.47 5.43
CA VAL A 60 -27.40 35.70 6.35
C VAL A 60 -26.13 35.22 5.63
N LEU A 61 -26.25 34.77 4.38
CA LEU A 61 -25.10 34.34 3.58
C LEU A 61 -24.15 35.51 3.23
N ALA A 62 -24.70 36.68 2.88
CA ALA A 62 -23.90 37.87 2.62
C ALA A 62 -23.11 38.32 3.86
N ALA A 63 -23.77 38.35 5.03
CA ALA A 63 -23.11 38.67 6.31
C ALA A 63 -22.05 37.62 6.70
N SER A 64 -22.29 36.35 6.38
CA SER A 64 -21.31 35.28 6.59
C SER A 64 -20.05 35.46 5.73
N VAL A 65 -20.22 35.81 4.45
CA VAL A 65 -19.08 36.11 3.55
C VAL A 65 -18.30 37.34 4.02
N GLU A 66 -18.99 38.38 4.50
CA GLU A 66 -18.34 39.57 5.10
C GLU A 66 -17.52 39.20 6.35
N THR A 67 -18.10 38.39 7.24
CA THR A 67 -17.42 37.91 8.46
C THR A 67 -16.20 37.05 8.11
N ALA A 68 -16.33 36.13 7.14
CA ALA A 68 -15.22 35.31 6.67
C ALA A 68 -14.09 36.16 6.06
N THR A 69 -14.45 37.17 5.26
CA THR A 69 -13.49 38.10 4.65
C THR A 69 -12.73 38.89 5.72
N GLN A 70 -13.44 39.38 6.74
CA GLN A 70 -12.82 40.11 7.86
C GLN A 70 -11.82 39.22 8.63
N ASN A 71 -12.17 37.95 8.87
CA ASN A 71 -11.26 37.00 9.51
C ASN A 71 -9.97 36.76 8.68
N PHE A 72 -10.07 36.74 7.35
CA PHE A 72 -8.89 36.64 6.47
C PHE A 72 -8.05 37.90 6.52
N LEU A 73 -8.66 39.08 6.58
CA LEU A 73 -7.94 40.36 6.71
C LEU A 73 -7.16 40.42 8.02
N GLU A 74 -7.79 40.12 9.16
CA GLU A 74 -7.13 40.16 10.46
C GLU A 74 -5.93 39.20 10.55
N LYS A 75 -6.10 37.96 10.06
CA LYS A 75 -5.02 36.98 10.00
C LYS A 75 -3.94 37.38 8.99
N GLY A 76 -4.33 37.84 7.81
CA GLY A 76 -3.43 38.30 6.75
C GLY A 76 -2.58 39.49 7.19
N GLU A 77 -3.17 40.48 7.86
CA GLU A 77 -2.47 41.64 8.43
C GLU A 77 -1.48 41.23 9.53
N LYS A 78 -1.84 40.23 10.35
CA LYS A 78 -0.91 39.68 11.34
C LYS A 78 0.30 39.02 10.65
N ILE A 79 0.04 38.12 9.69
CA ILE A 79 1.08 37.42 8.94
C ILE A 79 1.98 38.42 8.19
N ALA A 80 1.40 39.41 7.50
CA ALA A 80 2.16 40.43 6.78
C ALA A 80 3.04 41.28 7.72
N ARG A 81 2.55 41.61 8.93
CA ARG A 81 3.34 42.35 9.94
C ARG A 81 4.51 41.55 10.50
N GLU A 82 4.27 40.27 10.78
CA GLU A 82 5.25 39.35 11.37
C GLU A 82 6.24 38.82 10.32
N SER A 83 5.89 38.89 9.04
CA SER A 83 6.74 38.37 7.99
C SER A 83 7.98 39.23 7.75
N GLN A 84 9.14 38.57 7.77
CA GLN A 84 10.43 39.17 7.42
C GLN A 84 10.72 39.06 5.91
N PHE A 85 9.91 38.30 5.17
CA PHE A 85 10.05 38.01 3.74
C PHE A 85 8.69 38.13 3.03
N LEU A 86 8.64 38.54 1.77
CA LEU A 86 7.37 38.82 1.05
C LEU A 86 6.45 39.82 1.78
N LYS A 87 7.00 40.68 2.63
CA LYS A 87 6.19 41.60 3.46
C LYS A 87 5.39 42.56 2.59
N GLU A 88 6.00 43.10 1.56
CA GLU A 88 5.35 44.05 0.64
C GLU A 88 4.27 43.33 -0.18
N GLU A 89 4.55 42.14 -0.69
CA GLU A 89 3.62 41.32 -1.46
C GLU A 89 2.44 40.84 -0.62
N LEU A 90 2.67 40.38 0.61
CA LEU A 90 1.62 40.01 1.56
C LEU A 90 0.76 41.23 1.94
N THR A 91 1.38 42.39 2.17
CA THR A 91 0.65 43.64 2.45
C THR A 91 -0.21 44.05 1.27
N ALA A 92 0.31 43.95 0.03
CA ALA A 92 -0.44 44.22 -1.18
C ALA A 92 -1.59 43.22 -1.40
N ALA A 93 -1.37 41.93 -1.11
CA ALA A 93 -2.40 40.90 -1.22
C ALA A 93 -3.53 41.12 -0.19
N VAL A 94 -3.20 41.52 1.04
CA VAL A 94 -4.19 41.93 2.05
C VAL A 94 -5.00 43.13 1.57
N GLU A 95 -4.36 44.12 0.96
CA GLU A 95 -5.05 45.29 0.39
C GLU A 95 -6.00 44.90 -0.75
N ASP A 96 -5.59 43.99 -1.62
CA ASP A 96 -6.46 43.48 -2.67
C ASP A 96 -7.65 42.69 -2.11
N VAL A 97 -7.44 41.83 -1.10
CA VAL A 97 -8.54 41.14 -0.39
C VAL A 97 -9.50 42.16 0.22
N ARG A 98 -9.01 43.27 0.79
CA ARG A 98 -9.85 44.32 1.36
C ARG A 98 -10.70 44.99 0.29
N LYS A 99 -10.07 45.35 -0.84
CA LYS A 99 -10.74 45.96 -1.99
C LYS A 99 -11.81 45.03 -2.60
N GLN A 100 -11.47 43.77 -2.86
CA GLN A 100 -12.42 42.80 -3.42
C GLN A 100 -13.52 42.45 -2.40
N GLY A 101 -13.19 42.42 -1.11
CA GLY A 101 -14.14 42.23 -0.01
C GLY A 101 -15.20 43.32 0.03
N GLU A 102 -14.80 44.58 -0.10
CA GLU A 102 -15.73 45.71 -0.14
C GLU A 102 -16.62 45.67 -1.40
N SER A 103 -16.04 45.33 -2.56
CA SER A 103 -16.82 45.15 -3.79
C SER A 103 -17.84 44.02 -3.66
N MET A 104 -17.48 42.91 -3.01
CA MET A 104 -18.38 41.79 -2.73
C MET A 104 -19.47 42.19 -1.74
N ARG A 105 -19.16 42.97 -0.70
CA ARG A 105 -20.13 43.50 0.24
C ARG A 105 -21.19 44.35 -0.46
N GLN A 106 -20.76 45.29 -1.29
CA GLN A 106 -21.68 46.14 -2.06
C GLN A 106 -22.55 45.31 -3.02
N ALA A 107 -21.94 44.46 -3.84
CA ALA A 107 -22.65 43.68 -4.85
C ALA A 107 -23.61 42.66 -4.22
N SER A 108 -23.24 42.06 -3.08
CA SER A 108 -24.12 41.16 -2.32
C SER A 108 -25.27 41.92 -1.66
N GLY A 109 -25.03 43.11 -1.11
CA GLY A 109 -26.08 43.99 -0.58
C GLY A 109 -27.13 44.35 -1.64
N GLU A 110 -26.69 44.83 -2.80
CA GLU A 110 -27.57 45.18 -3.93
C GLU A 110 -28.38 43.98 -4.44
N PHE A 111 -27.79 42.78 -4.45
CA PHE A 111 -28.44 41.53 -4.82
C PHE A 111 -29.45 41.04 -3.77
N VAL A 112 -29.14 41.15 -2.48
CA VAL A 112 -30.06 40.77 -1.38
C VAL A 112 -31.34 41.61 -1.42
N GLU A 113 -31.23 42.88 -1.82
CA GLU A 113 -32.37 43.79 -2.00
C GLU A 113 -33.21 43.48 -3.25
N ASP A 114 -32.60 42.96 -4.32
CA ASP A 114 -33.29 42.58 -5.56
C ASP A 114 -32.76 41.25 -6.15
N PRO A 115 -33.14 40.11 -5.55
CA PRO A 115 -32.58 38.79 -5.91
C PRO A 115 -33.01 38.28 -7.29
N CYS A 116 -34.02 38.93 -7.90
CA CYS A 116 -34.55 38.55 -9.21
C CYS A 116 -33.83 39.26 -10.36
N SER A 117 -32.95 40.23 -10.07
CA SER A 117 -32.17 40.94 -11.09
C SER A 117 -31.00 40.09 -11.58
N SER A 118 -31.04 39.73 -12.87
CA SER A 118 -29.96 38.99 -13.54
C SER A 118 -28.65 39.78 -13.59
N VAL A 119 -28.73 41.11 -13.73
CA VAL A 119 -27.57 42.01 -13.77
C VAL A 119 -26.89 42.09 -12.40
N LYS A 120 -27.67 42.30 -11.33
CA LYS A 120 -27.13 42.34 -9.96
C LYS A 120 -26.54 41.00 -9.53
N ARG A 121 -27.17 39.89 -9.95
CA ARG A 121 -26.61 38.54 -9.80
C ARG A 121 -25.26 38.41 -10.51
N GLY A 122 -25.17 38.84 -11.77
CA GLY A 122 -23.92 38.79 -12.54
C GLY A 122 -22.79 39.64 -11.93
N ASN A 123 -23.13 40.79 -11.33
CA ASN A 123 -22.18 41.64 -10.60
C ASN A 123 -21.67 40.95 -9.33
N MET A 124 -22.57 40.37 -8.53
CA MET A 124 -22.20 39.61 -7.33
C MET A 124 -21.33 38.40 -7.66
N VAL A 125 -21.65 37.61 -8.70
CA VAL A 125 -20.82 36.46 -9.12
C VAL A 125 -19.41 36.89 -9.50
N ARG A 126 -19.26 38.00 -10.22
CA ARG A 126 -17.95 38.54 -10.59
C ARG A 126 -17.15 39.00 -9.37
N ALA A 127 -17.79 39.73 -8.45
CA ALA A 127 -17.17 40.16 -7.20
C ALA A 127 -16.75 38.96 -6.33
N ALA A 128 -17.56 37.91 -6.27
CA ALA A 128 -17.25 36.71 -5.51
C ALA A 128 -16.07 35.91 -6.09
N ARG A 129 -15.97 35.81 -7.43
CA ARG A 129 -14.81 35.19 -8.11
C ARG A 129 -13.53 35.99 -7.88
N ALA A 130 -13.61 37.32 -7.96
CA ALA A 130 -12.47 38.19 -7.69
C ALA A 130 -12.01 38.08 -6.23
N LEU A 131 -12.95 38.06 -5.27
CA LEU A 131 -12.65 37.83 -3.86
C LEU A 131 -12.00 36.47 -3.62
N LEU A 132 -12.53 35.39 -4.22
CA LEU A 132 -11.94 34.06 -4.08
C LEU A 132 -10.51 34.01 -4.63
N SER A 133 -10.26 34.65 -5.78
CA SER A 133 -8.92 34.77 -6.35
C SER A 133 -7.96 35.54 -5.44
N ALA A 134 -8.40 36.68 -4.88
CA ALA A 134 -7.58 37.50 -3.99
C ALA A 134 -7.25 36.76 -2.67
N VAL A 135 -8.23 36.08 -2.07
CA VAL A 135 -8.03 35.29 -0.84
C VAL A 135 -7.12 34.10 -1.11
N THR A 136 -7.29 33.41 -2.25
CA THR A 136 -6.39 32.31 -2.65
C THR A 136 -4.95 32.80 -2.81
N HIS A 137 -4.76 33.94 -3.48
CA HIS A 137 -3.43 34.54 -3.64
C HIS A 137 -2.79 34.91 -2.29
N LEU A 138 -3.54 35.51 -1.36
CA LEU A 138 -3.07 35.81 -0.01
C LEU A 138 -2.61 34.54 0.73
N LEU A 139 -3.39 33.47 0.67
CA LEU A 139 -3.07 32.21 1.36
C LEU A 139 -1.87 31.49 0.72
N VAL A 140 -1.73 31.53 -0.60
CA VAL A 140 -0.54 30.99 -1.30
C VAL A 140 0.71 31.77 -0.91
N LEU A 141 0.64 33.10 -0.82
CA LEU A 141 1.77 33.92 -0.33
C LEU A 141 2.10 33.67 1.14
N ALA A 142 1.11 33.39 1.98
CA ALA A 142 1.34 33.01 3.37
C ALA A 142 2.04 31.65 3.47
N ASP A 143 1.62 30.66 2.67
CA ASP A 143 2.29 29.35 2.55
C ASP A 143 3.73 29.49 2.07
N MET A 144 3.98 30.39 1.11
CA MET A 144 5.32 30.72 0.62
C MET A 144 6.23 31.25 1.73
N ALA A 145 5.71 32.12 2.60
CA ALA A 145 6.47 32.65 3.71
C ALA A 145 6.88 31.54 4.70
N ASP A 146 5.98 30.60 5.00
CA ASP A 146 6.27 29.44 5.85
C ASP A 146 7.36 28.53 5.23
N VAL A 147 7.27 28.23 3.92
CA VAL A 147 8.31 27.46 3.21
C VAL A 147 9.64 28.23 3.18
N TYR A 148 9.64 29.54 3.01
CA TYR A 148 10.86 30.32 3.04
C TYR A 148 11.57 30.27 4.40
N GLN A 149 10.80 30.35 5.50
CA GLN A 149 11.33 30.17 6.85
C GLN A 149 11.97 28.79 7.03
N LEU A 150 11.33 27.74 6.49
CA LEU A 150 11.90 26.39 6.49
C LEU A 150 13.24 26.34 5.74
N LEU A 151 13.32 26.95 4.55
CA LEU A 151 14.56 26.98 3.75
C LEU A 151 15.68 27.81 4.40
N LEU A 152 15.36 28.88 5.13
CA LEU A 152 16.34 29.61 5.93
C LEU A 152 16.91 28.76 7.06
N GLN A 153 16.04 28.08 7.81
CA GLN A 153 16.45 27.16 8.86
C GLN A 153 17.33 26.04 8.29
N LEU A 154 16.98 25.55 7.11
CA LEU A 154 17.73 24.55 6.37
C LEU A 154 19.15 25.03 6.00
N LYS A 155 19.29 26.24 5.47
CA LYS A 155 20.61 26.87 5.20
C LYS A 155 21.45 27.01 6.48
N LEU A 156 20.83 27.40 7.60
CA LEU A 156 21.52 27.51 8.89
C LEU A 156 22.07 26.16 9.33
N VAL A 157 21.26 25.10 9.26
CA VAL A 157 21.69 23.73 9.60
C VAL A 157 22.85 23.28 8.70
N ILE A 158 22.81 23.53 7.38
CA ILE A 158 23.93 23.22 6.47
C ILE A 158 25.22 23.92 6.92
N ALA A 159 25.12 25.21 7.22
CA ALA A 159 26.29 26.01 7.62
C ALA A 159 26.92 25.48 8.91
N ILE A 160 26.11 25.05 9.89
CA ILE A 160 26.62 24.50 11.15
C ILE A 160 27.15 23.07 10.95
N LEU A 161 26.49 22.23 10.13
CA LEU A 161 26.98 20.90 9.77
C LEU A 161 28.39 20.98 9.15
N MET A 162 28.63 21.96 8.28
CA MET A 162 29.96 22.19 7.70
C MET A 162 30.98 22.57 8.78
N LYS A 163 30.61 23.36 9.80
CA LYS A 163 31.47 23.67 10.95
C LYS A 163 31.77 22.44 11.81
N VAL A 164 30.78 21.57 12.05
CA VAL A 164 30.97 20.30 12.77
C VAL A 164 31.94 19.39 12.03
N ARG A 165 31.82 19.28 10.70
CA ARG A 165 32.76 18.50 9.87
C ARG A 165 34.19 19.05 9.92
N ASN A 166 34.31 20.37 9.84
CA ASN A 166 35.60 21.07 9.71
C ASN A 166 36.21 21.49 11.06
N ALA A 167 35.62 21.09 12.18
CA ALA A 167 36.17 21.38 13.50
C ALA A 167 37.61 20.87 13.59
N GLY A 168 38.53 21.72 14.06
CA GLY A 168 39.96 21.39 14.19
C GLY A 168 40.35 20.86 15.56
N THR A 169 39.49 21.00 16.57
CA THR A 169 39.70 20.55 17.94
C THR A 169 38.43 19.93 18.51
N GLU A 170 38.55 19.06 19.52
CA GLU A 170 37.38 18.47 20.19
C GLU A 170 36.52 19.52 20.90
N GLN A 171 37.16 20.58 21.41
CA GLN A 171 36.46 21.70 22.03
C GLN A 171 35.56 22.41 21.02
N ASP A 172 36.10 22.77 19.84
CA ASP A 172 35.32 23.41 18.78
C ASP A 172 34.21 22.49 18.26
N LEU A 173 34.51 21.19 18.13
CA LEU A 173 33.53 20.19 17.74
C LEU A 173 32.35 20.15 18.72
N GLY A 174 32.64 20.12 20.03
CA GLY A 174 31.63 20.17 21.09
C GLY A 174 30.79 21.45 21.06
N ILE A 175 31.43 22.61 20.84
CA ILE A 175 30.75 23.91 20.70
C ILE A 175 29.80 23.91 19.50
N HIS A 176 30.30 23.48 18.33
CA HIS A 176 29.51 23.44 17.10
C HIS A 176 28.35 22.44 17.18
N TYR A 177 28.57 21.27 17.78
CA TYR A 177 27.50 20.28 17.96
C TYR A 177 26.42 20.76 18.94
N LYS A 178 26.82 21.40 20.05
CA LYS A 178 25.88 21.99 21.01
C LYS A 178 25.04 23.11 20.38
N ALA A 179 25.62 23.87 19.44
CA ALA A 179 24.89 24.85 18.65
C ALA A 179 24.01 24.22 17.56
N LEU A 180 24.41 23.08 16.97
CA LEU A 180 23.69 22.40 15.92
C LEU A 180 22.38 21.77 16.40
N LYS A 181 22.40 21.10 17.55
CA LYS A 181 21.28 20.30 18.04
C LYS A 181 19.93 21.05 18.08
N PRO A 182 19.82 22.24 18.71
CA PRO A 182 18.55 22.97 18.73
C PRO A 182 18.10 23.41 17.33
N GLU A 183 19.02 23.73 16.43
CA GLU A 183 18.70 24.14 15.05
C GLU A 183 18.19 22.98 14.19
N VAL A 184 18.70 21.77 14.42
CA VAL A 184 18.19 20.53 13.80
C VAL A 184 16.81 20.18 14.35
N ASP A 185 16.60 20.31 15.67
CA ASP A 185 15.30 20.02 16.28
C ASP A 185 14.22 20.99 15.79
N LYS A 186 14.57 22.28 15.66
CA LYS A 186 13.70 23.30 15.05
C LYS A 186 13.40 23.00 13.58
N LEU A 187 14.43 22.64 12.79
CA LEU A 187 14.24 22.24 11.39
C LEU A 187 13.30 21.04 11.28
N ASN A 188 13.49 20.04 12.14
CA ASN A 188 12.67 18.84 12.15
C ASN A 188 11.19 19.13 12.45
N LEU A 189 10.92 20.03 13.41
CA LEU A 189 9.55 20.45 13.73
C LEU A 189 8.87 21.16 12.55
N MET A 190 9.59 22.09 11.91
CA MET A 190 9.08 22.81 10.74
C MET A 190 8.82 21.87 9.55
N ALA A 191 9.76 20.94 9.29
CA ALA A 191 9.61 19.93 8.25
C ALA A 191 8.47 18.95 8.55
N ALA A 192 8.24 18.58 9.82
CA ALA A 192 7.12 17.73 10.23
C ALA A 192 5.77 18.42 9.99
N LYS A 193 5.64 19.70 10.36
CA LYS A 193 4.44 20.51 10.07
C LYS A 193 4.18 20.52 8.57
N ARG A 194 5.21 20.81 7.76
CA ARG A 194 5.08 20.81 6.29
C ARG A 194 4.67 19.45 5.75
N GLN A 195 5.27 18.36 6.22
CA GLN A 195 4.92 17.00 5.83
C GLN A 195 3.43 16.70 6.01
N GLN A 196 2.84 17.08 7.15
CA GLN A 196 1.42 16.86 7.41
C GLN A 196 0.53 17.66 6.45
N GLU A 197 0.99 18.83 6.03
CA GLU A 197 0.25 19.77 5.18
C GLU A 197 0.35 19.46 3.68
N LEU A 198 1.41 18.77 3.23
CA LEU A 198 1.55 18.36 1.83
C LEU A 198 0.33 17.54 1.36
N LYS A 199 -0.03 17.65 0.09
CA LYS A 199 -1.15 16.88 -0.48
C LYS A 199 -0.69 15.52 -0.98
N ASP A 200 0.41 15.52 -1.71
CA ASP A 200 0.98 14.34 -2.36
C ASP A 200 1.66 13.44 -1.33
N VAL A 201 1.17 12.20 -1.21
CA VAL A 201 1.71 11.15 -0.34
C VAL A 201 3.17 10.85 -0.68
N HIS A 202 3.55 10.92 -1.97
CA HIS A 202 4.93 10.76 -2.40
C HIS A 202 5.87 11.75 -1.71
N HIS A 203 5.53 13.03 -1.77
CA HIS A 203 6.32 14.08 -1.14
C HIS A 203 6.29 14.01 0.40
N LYS A 204 5.20 13.51 1.00
CA LYS A 204 5.15 13.25 2.46
C LYS A 204 6.20 12.25 2.89
N ASP A 205 6.32 11.15 2.16
CA ASP A 205 7.25 10.09 2.54
C ASP A 205 8.69 10.46 2.23
N GLN A 206 8.94 11.15 1.11
CA GLN A 206 10.27 11.74 0.84
C GLN A 206 10.70 12.68 1.98
N MET A 207 9.77 13.52 2.46
CA MET A 207 10.01 14.41 3.60
C MET A 207 10.29 13.61 4.88
N ALA A 208 9.50 12.57 5.17
CA ALA A 208 9.68 11.71 6.34
C ALA A 208 11.05 11.02 6.33
N ALA A 209 11.43 10.44 5.18
CA ALA A 209 12.69 9.76 4.96
C ALA A 209 13.89 10.69 5.19
N ALA A 210 13.85 11.85 4.54
CA ALA A 210 14.91 12.84 4.61
C ALA A 210 15.07 13.39 6.04
N ARG A 211 13.96 13.61 6.76
CA ARG A 211 13.98 13.97 8.19
C ARG A 211 14.60 12.87 9.05
N GLY A 212 14.23 11.60 8.81
CA GLY A 212 14.78 10.46 9.52
C GLY A 212 16.30 10.32 9.36
N VAL A 213 16.80 10.42 8.11
CA VAL A 213 18.24 10.41 7.81
C VAL A 213 18.96 11.56 8.49
N LEU A 214 18.38 12.77 8.45
CA LEU A 214 18.95 13.95 9.12
C LEU A 214 19.11 13.72 10.64
N GLN A 215 18.04 13.28 11.30
CA GLN A 215 18.06 13.07 12.75
C GLN A 215 19.04 11.98 13.18
N ARG A 216 19.09 10.88 12.43
CA ARG A 216 19.99 9.75 12.69
C ARG A 216 21.46 10.13 12.52
N ASN A 217 21.79 10.79 11.41
CA ASN A 217 23.18 10.97 11.01
C ASN A 217 23.87 12.13 11.76
N VAL A 218 23.12 13.06 12.38
CA VAL A 218 23.71 14.19 13.14
C VAL A 218 24.57 13.73 14.33
N PRO A 219 24.10 12.83 15.23
CA PRO A 219 24.94 12.23 16.26
C PRO A 219 26.14 11.45 15.69
N MET A 220 25.93 10.68 14.62
CA MET A 220 26.99 9.87 13.99
C MET A 220 28.09 10.75 13.37
N LEU A 221 27.74 11.91 12.81
CA LEU A 221 28.73 12.88 12.33
C LEU A 221 29.59 13.39 13.47
N TYR A 222 29.01 13.65 14.64
CA TYR A 222 29.76 14.10 15.81
C TYR A 222 30.77 13.04 16.28
N THR A 223 30.34 11.78 16.44
CA THR A 223 31.24 10.69 16.89
C THR A 223 32.34 10.43 15.86
N ALA A 224 32.01 10.38 14.56
CA ALA A 224 32.97 10.19 13.49
C ALA A 224 33.96 11.36 13.39
N SER A 225 33.51 12.61 13.56
CA SER A 225 34.39 13.79 13.62
C SER A 225 35.30 13.75 14.85
N ARG A 226 34.79 13.33 16.01
CA ARG A 226 35.59 13.20 17.24
C ARG A 226 36.69 12.16 17.05
N ALA A 227 36.35 11.00 16.47
CA ALA A 227 37.31 9.95 16.18
C ALA A 227 38.40 10.41 15.19
N CYS A 228 38.03 11.17 14.14
CA CYS A 228 38.99 11.78 13.21
C CYS A 228 40.00 12.69 13.91
N LEU A 229 39.58 13.42 14.93
CA LEU A 229 40.42 14.38 15.65
C LEU A 229 41.40 13.67 16.59
N GLN A 230 40.99 12.56 17.20
CA GLN A 230 41.84 11.76 18.08
C GLN A 230 42.84 10.90 17.32
N HIS A 231 42.44 10.39 16.15
CA HIS A 231 43.26 9.50 15.32
C HIS A 231 43.37 10.02 13.88
N PRO A 232 44.09 11.14 13.64
CA PRO A 232 44.21 11.74 12.30
C PRO A 232 44.94 10.85 11.29
N ASP A 233 45.70 9.87 11.77
CA ASP A 233 46.45 8.88 11.00
C ASP A 233 45.56 7.78 10.38
N VAL A 234 44.34 7.59 10.91
CA VAL A 234 43.44 6.51 10.46
C VAL A 234 42.49 7.02 9.37
N ALA A 235 42.83 6.72 8.11
CA ALA A 235 42.06 7.15 6.94
C ALA A 235 40.58 6.70 6.96
N ALA A 236 40.28 5.56 7.59
CA ALA A 236 38.92 5.02 7.72
C ALA A 236 37.96 5.98 8.45
N TYR A 237 38.40 6.68 9.50
CA TYR A 237 37.56 7.66 10.19
C TYR A 237 37.19 8.84 9.29
N LYS A 238 38.17 9.34 8.52
CA LYS A 238 37.95 10.45 7.59
C LYS A 238 36.97 10.06 6.49
N ALA A 239 37.14 8.88 5.90
CA ALA A 239 36.21 8.34 4.91
C ALA A 239 34.79 8.21 5.48
N ASN A 240 34.66 7.69 6.71
CA ASN A 240 33.36 7.54 7.36
C ASN A 240 32.67 8.89 7.63
N ARG A 241 33.40 9.86 8.21
CA ARG A 241 32.89 11.21 8.47
C ARG A 241 32.41 11.90 7.18
N ASP A 242 33.20 11.82 6.12
CA ASP A 242 32.87 12.48 4.85
C ASP A 242 31.65 11.80 4.17
N LEU A 243 31.48 10.49 4.31
CA LEU A 243 30.30 9.76 3.83
C LEU A 243 29.03 10.17 4.61
N ILE A 244 29.08 10.21 5.95
CA ILE A 244 27.97 10.68 6.80
C ILE A 244 27.59 12.12 6.42
N TYR A 245 28.58 13.00 6.25
CA TYR A 245 28.36 14.39 5.86
C TYR A 245 27.66 14.48 4.50
N LYS A 246 28.10 13.69 3.50
CA LYS A 246 27.44 13.64 2.19
C LYS A 246 25.99 13.20 2.31
N GLN A 247 25.68 12.18 3.12
CA GLN A 247 24.31 11.75 3.37
C GLN A 247 23.46 12.84 4.05
N LEU A 248 24.02 13.57 5.01
CA LEU A 248 23.35 14.70 5.63
C LEU A 248 23.05 15.82 4.62
N GLN A 249 23.96 16.10 3.69
CA GLN A 249 23.71 17.03 2.60
C GLN A 249 22.57 16.55 1.69
N HIS A 250 22.55 15.27 1.32
CA HIS A 250 21.46 14.69 0.54
C HIS A 250 20.11 14.76 1.27
N ALA A 251 20.07 14.42 2.57
CA ALA A 251 18.87 14.52 3.39
C ALA A 251 18.35 15.96 3.45
N VAL A 252 19.25 16.91 3.66
CA VAL A 252 18.88 18.33 3.67
C VAL A 252 18.35 18.79 2.30
N SER A 253 18.98 18.38 1.20
CA SER A 253 18.45 18.63 -0.14
C SER A 253 17.08 17.97 -0.38
N GLY A 254 16.86 16.77 0.16
CA GLY A 254 15.59 16.05 0.12
C GLY A 254 14.46 16.81 0.83
N ILE A 255 14.71 17.31 2.05
CA ILE A 255 13.76 18.18 2.78
C ILE A 255 13.44 19.43 1.96
N SER A 256 14.47 20.07 1.37
CA SER A 256 14.30 21.26 0.54
C SER A 256 13.45 21.01 -0.71
N ASN A 257 13.65 19.87 -1.38
CA ASN A 257 12.89 19.49 -2.58
C ASN A 257 11.45 19.15 -2.23
N ALA A 258 11.22 18.27 -1.26
CA ALA A 258 9.87 17.87 -0.84
C ALA A 258 9.06 19.04 -0.28
N ALA A 259 9.70 20.00 0.41
CA ALA A 259 9.03 21.21 0.90
C ALA A 259 8.51 22.10 -0.24
N GLN A 260 9.23 22.13 -1.36
CA GLN A 260 8.96 22.97 -2.52
C GLN A 260 8.27 22.22 -3.66
N ALA A 261 7.89 20.97 -3.45
CA ALA A 261 7.34 20.13 -4.51
C ALA A 261 6.09 20.75 -5.15
N THR A 262 6.01 20.66 -6.47
CA THR A 262 4.88 21.13 -7.29
C THR A 262 4.08 19.92 -7.77
N SER A 263 2.76 20.06 -7.94
CA SER A 263 1.90 18.97 -8.43
C SER A 263 2.17 18.53 -9.89
N SER A 264 3.12 19.19 -10.56
CA SER A 264 3.48 19.03 -11.97
C SER A 264 4.87 18.40 -12.15
N GLU A 265 5.19 17.31 -11.46
CA GLU A 265 6.27 16.44 -11.92
C GLU A 265 5.70 15.45 -12.94
N ASP A 266 6.24 15.53 -14.16
CA ASP A 266 5.93 14.68 -15.31
C ASP A 266 6.05 13.19 -14.89
N PRO A 267 5.07 12.32 -15.18
CA PRO A 267 5.14 10.88 -14.86
C PRO A 267 6.37 10.17 -15.45
N ALA A 268 7.08 10.82 -16.38
CA ALA A 268 8.26 10.32 -17.05
C ALA A 268 9.55 10.28 -16.20
N PHE A 269 9.62 11.00 -15.06
CA PHE A 269 10.83 11.06 -14.20
C PHE A 269 10.62 10.63 -12.74
N SER A 270 9.38 10.28 -12.35
CA SER A 270 9.16 9.49 -11.15
C SER A 270 9.61 8.05 -11.42
N GLN A 271 10.41 7.45 -10.53
CA GLN A 271 10.51 5.98 -10.48
C GLN A 271 9.09 5.42 -10.56
N PRO A 272 8.82 4.37 -11.36
CA PRO A 272 7.47 3.98 -11.73
C PRO A 272 6.60 3.96 -10.48
N ALA A 273 5.69 4.93 -10.41
CA ALA A 273 4.68 5.03 -9.37
C ALA A 273 3.72 3.86 -9.61
N GLY A 274 4.02 2.75 -8.94
CA GLY A 274 3.29 1.50 -9.05
C GLY A 274 3.91 0.47 -8.13
N GLY A 275 3.14 -0.58 -7.83
CA GLY A 275 3.62 -1.75 -7.10
C GLY A 275 4.75 -2.49 -7.84
N GLY A 276 4.89 -3.77 -7.58
CA GLY A 276 5.89 -4.62 -8.22
C GLY A 276 5.77 -4.64 -9.74
N GLU A 277 6.91 -4.52 -10.43
CA GLU A 277 6.98 -4.52 -11.90
C GLU A 277 6.42 -5.82 -12.49
N LEU A 278 6.79 -6.96 -11.90
CA LEU A 278 6.32 -8.28 -12.32
C LEU A 278 4.84 -8.49 -11.92
N ALA A 279 4.43 -7.99 -10.76
CA ALA A 279 3.03 -7.98 -10.33
C ALA A 279 2.14 -7.21 -11.32
N GLY A 280 2.57 -6.00 -11.68
CA GLY A 280 1.94 -5.15 -12.67
C GLY A 280 1.88 -5.80 -14.05
N ALA A 281 2.98 -6.42 -14.49
CA ALA A 281 3.05 -7.14 -15.77
C ALA A 281 2.06 -8.31 -15.82
N LEU A 282 2.04 -9.17 -14.78
CA LEU A 282 1.09 -10.28 -14.65
C LEU A 282 -0.37 -9.79 -14.64
N ASN A 283 -0.69 -8.76 -13.85
CA ASN A 283 -2.04 -8.19 -13.78
C ASN A 283 -2.49 -7.56 -15.10
N ASN A 284 -1.57 -6.92 -15.82
CA ASN A 284 -1.86 -6.32 -17.12
C ASN A 284 -2.08 -7.41 -18.17
N PHE A 285 -1.26 -8.47 -18.15
CA PHE A 285 -1.42 -9.61 -19.03
C PHE A 285 -2.78 -10.30 -18.81
N ASP A 286 -3.17 -10.57 -17.56
CA ASP A 286 -4.48 -11.17 -17.22
C ASP A 286 -5.67 -10.34 -17.75
N LYS A 287 -5.53 -9.01 -17.83
CA LYS A 287 -6.56 -8.12 -18.41
C LYS A 287 -6.59 -8.17 -19.94
N GLN A 288 -5.45 -8.43 -20.58
CA GLN A 288 -5.29 -8.34 -22.04
C GLN A 288 -5.56 -9.67 -22.76
N ILE A 289 -5.54 -10.80 -22.07
CA ILE A 289 -5.89 -12.10 -22.67
C ILE A 289 -7.38 -12.21 -23.00
N ILE A 290 -8.24 -11.37 -22.41
CA ILE A 290 -9.68 -11.35 -22.66
C ILE A 290 -10.00 -10.30 -23.74
N VAL A 291 -10.06 -10.74 -24.99
CA VAL A 291 -10.34 -9.89 -26.16
C VAL A 291 -11.72 -10.20 -26.74
N ASP A 292 -12.41 -9.20 -27.31
CA ASP A 292 -13.60 -9.42 -28.14
C ASP A 292 -13.19 -10.13 -29.44
N PRO A 293 -13.68 -11.35 -29.73
CA PRO A 293 -13.32 -12.10 -30.93
C PRO A 293 -13.55 -11.35 -32.24
N MET A 294 -14.52 -10.43 -32.29
CA MET A 294 -14.78 -9.59 -33.47
C MET A 294 -13.69 -8.55 -33.71
N SER A 295 -12.97 -8.17 -32.65
CA SER A 295 -11.86 -7.20 -32.68
C SER A 295 -10.48 -7.87 -32.79
N PHE A 296 -10.43 -9.20 -32.73
CA PHE A 296 -9.17 -9.95 -32.78
C PHE A 296 -8.51 -9.81 -34.15
N SER A 297 -7.22 -9.49 -34.14
CA SER A 297 -6.35 -9.38 -35.30
C SER A 297 -5.03 -10.08 -34.97
N GLU A 298 -4.72 -11.16 -35.69
CA GLU A 298 -3.52 -11.95 -35.43
C GLU A 298 -2.25 -11.08 -35.50
N GLU A 299 -2.13 -10.23 -36.53
CA GLU A 299 -0.98 -9.34 -36.76
C GLU A 299 -0.69 -8.39 -35.58
N ARG A 300 -1.70 -8.06 -34.78
CA ARG A 300 -1.56 -7.13 -33.64
C ARG A 300 -1.54 -7.83 -32.29
N PHE A 301 -2.44 -8.79 -32.07
CA PHE A 301 -2.65 -9.38 -30.75
C PHE A 301 -1.62 -10.46 -30.42
N ARG A 302 -1.24 -11.29 -31.40
CA ARG A 302 -0.24 -12.35 -31.20
C ARG A 302 1.11 -11.80 -30.75
N PRO A 303 1.79 -10.91 -31.50
CA PRO A 303 3.08 -10.39 -31.07
C PRO A 303 2.99 -9.63 -29.75
N SER A 304 1.88 -8.91 -29.49
CA SER A 304 1.72 -8.18 -28.24
C SER A 304 1.58 -9.10 -27.02
N LEU A 305 0.85 -10.21 -27.11
CA LEU A 305 0.71 -11.15 -26.00
C LEU A 305 1.98 -11.97 -25.78
N GLU A 306 2.64 -12.39 -26.86
CA GLU A 306 3.93 -13.11 -26.80
C GLU A 306 5.02 -12.24 -26.15
N GLU A 307 5.18 -10.98 -26.58
CA GLU A 307 6.16 -10.05 -26.00
C GLU A 307 5.91 -9.81 -24.50
N ARG A 308 4.64 -9.63 -24.10
CA ARG A 308 4.27 -9.44 -22.69
C ARG A 308 4.54 -10.68 -21.85
N LEU A 309 4.23 -11.86 -22.39
CA LEU A 309 4.50 -13.11 -21.68
C LEU A 309 6.01 -13.33 -21.52
N GLU A 310 6.81 -13.07 -22.55
CA GLU A 310 8.27 -13.20 -22.44
C GLU A 310 8.87 -12.18 -21.46
N SER A 311 8.27 -10.97 -21.35
CA SER A 311 8.65 -10.01 -20.29
C SER A 311 8.37 -10.57 -18.88
N ILE A 312 7.21 -11.22 -18.67
CA ILE A 312 6.87 -11.89 -17.41
C ILE A 312 7.85 -13.04 -17.13
N ILE A 313 8.15 -13.87 -18.14
CA ILE A 313 9.06 -15.01 -18.00
C ILE A 313 10.48 -14.53 -17.70
N SER A 314 10.93 -13.42 -18.29
CA SER A 314 12.23 -12.80 -17.97
C SER A 314 12.28 -12.35 -16.50
N GLY A 315 11.21 -11.74 -15.98
CA GLY A 315 11.12 -11.39 -14.57
C GLY A 315 11.09 -12.61 -13.64
N ALA A 316 10.38 -13.67 -14.03
CA ALA A 316 10.37 -14.95 -13.31
C ALA A 316 11.74 -15.64 -13.32
N ALA A 317 12.50 -15.52 -14.42
CA ALA A 317 13.85 -16.07 -14.55
C ALA A 317 14.83 -15.40 -13.58
N LEU A 318 14.76 -14.07 -13.40
CA LEU A 318 15.59 -13.37 -12.39
C LEU A 318 15.37 -13.93 -10.98
N MET A 319 14.13 -14.31 -10.64
CA MET A 319 13.85 -14.96 -9.37
C MET A 319 14.30 -16.42 -9.33
N ALA A 320 14.14 -17.16 -10.43
CA ALA A 320 14.58 -18.55 -10.51
C ALA A 320 16.11 -18.71 -10.45
N ASP A 321 16.84 -17.77 -11.05
CA ASP A 321 18.30 -17.75 -11.19
C ASP A 321 19.01 -17.02 -10.03
N SER A 322 18.26 -16.42 -9.09
CA SER A 322 18.83 -15.80 -7.90
C SER A 322 19.65 -16.80 -7.08
N SER A 323 20.76 -16.34 -6.52
CA SER A 323 21.65 -17.15 -5.67
C SER A 323 20.99 -17.65 -4.38
N CYS A 324 19.87 -17.04 -3.99
CA CYS A 324 19.10 -17.41 -2.80
C CYS A 324 18.01 -18.47 -3.13
N THR A 325 17.78 -18.78 -4.40
CA THR A 325 16.68 -19.67 -4.82
C THR A 325 17.05 -21.12 -4.67
N ARG A 326 16.20 -21.87 -3.98
CA ARG A 326 16.32 -23.31 -3.81
C ARG A 326 16.14 -24.04 -5.15
N ASP A 327 16.91 -25.12 -5.37
CA ASP A 327 16.92 -25.86 -6.63
C ASP A 327 15.53 -26.41 -7.01
N ASP A 328 14.79 -26.95 -6.04
CA ASP A 328 13.44 -27.49 -6.23
C ASP A 328 12.43 -26.38 -6.58
N ARG A 329 12.60 -25.16 -6.02
CA ARG A 329 11.79 -24.00 -6.39
C ARG A 329 12.11 -23.53 -7.80
N ARG A 330 13.40 -23.48 -8.18
CA ARG A 330 13.84 -23.10 -9.52
C ARG A 330 13.19 -24.00 -10.58
N GLU A 331 13.21 -25.31 -10.38
CA GLU A 331 12.56 -26.26 -11.29
C GLU A 331 11.05 -26.05 -11.40
N ARG A 332 10.35 -25.77 -10.28
CA ARG A 332 8.91 -25.45 -10.29
C ARG A 332 8.59 -24.17 -11.07
N ILE A 333 9.39 -23.11 -10.91
CA ILE A 333 9.20 -21.86 -11.68
C ILE A 333 9.41 -22.12 -13.17
N VAL A 334 10.48 -22.83 -13.54
CA VAL A 334 10.77 -23.17 -14.95
C VAL A 334 9.63 -23.99 -15.57
N ALA A 335 9.09 -24.97 -14.83
CA ALA A 335 7.96 -25.79 -15.28
C ALA A 335 6.68 -24.95 -15.49
N GLU A 336 6.38 -24.01 -14.59
CA GLU A 336 5.22 -23.11 -14.77
C GLU A 336 5.45 -22.08 -15.88
N CYS A 337 6.67 -21.57 -16.08
CA CYS A 337 7.02 -20.73 -17.24
C CYS A 337 6.77 -21.46 -18.58
N ASN A 338 7.10 -22.75 -18.66
CA ASN A 338 6.79 -23.57 -19.84
C ASN A 338 5.28 -23.83 -19.98
N SER A 339 4.59 -24.07 -18.87
CA SER A 339 3.15 -24.31 -18.82
C SER A 339 2.33 -23.10 -19.27
N VAL A 340 2.71 -21.89 -18.83
CA VAL A 340 2.07 -20.63 -19.23
C VAL A 340 2.34 -20.33 -20.70
N ARG A 341 3.55 -20.63 -21.20
CA ARG A 341 3.89 -20.49 -22.63
C ARG A 341 3.04 -21.40 -23.51
N GLN A 342 2.86 -22.67 -23.12
CA GLN A 342 2.00 -23.60 -23.84
C GLN A 342 0.53 -23.16 -23.80
N ALA A 343 0.03 -22.74 -22.63
CA ALA A 343 -1.35 -22.25 -22.50
C ALA A 343 -1.64 -21.04 -23.41
N LEU A 344 -0.66 -20.15 -23.62
CA LEU A 344 -0.81 -19.03 -24.55
C LEU A 344 -0.91 -19.50 -26.00
N GLN A 345 -0.10 -20.48 -26.41
CA GLN A 345 -0.16 -21.01 -27.78
C GLN A 345 -1.50 -21.71 -28.06
N ASP A 346 -2.03 -22.44 -27.07
CA ASP A 346 -3.36 -23.06 -27.16
C ASP A 346 -4.44 -21.97 -27.29
N LEU A 347 -4.38 -20.91 -26.46
CA LEU A 347 -5.31 -19.77 -26.50
C LEU A 347 -5.28 -19.02 -27.84
N LEU A 348 -4.10 -18.75 -28.39
CA LEU A 348 -3.94 -18.09 -29.68
C LEU A 348 -4.54 -18.92 -30.81
N SER A 349 -4.38 -20.25 -30.75
CA SER A 349 -4.97 -21.18 -31.72
C SER A 349 -6.50 -21.14 -31.70
N GLU A 350 -7.11 -21.11 -30.51
CA GLU A 350 -8.58 -20.97 -30.36
C GLU A 350 -9.09 -19.60 -30.82
N TYR A 351 -8.34 -18.52 -30.60
CA TYR A 351 -8.69 -17.20 -31.12
C TYR A 351 -8.68 -17.15 -32.66
N MET A 352 -7.71 -17.84 -33.30
CA MET A 352 -7.69 -17.97 -34.75
C MET A 352 -8.89 -18.78 -35.26
N GLY A 353 -9.26 -19.87 -34.56
CA GLY A 353 -10.43 -20.67 -34.89
C GLY A 353 -11.76 -19.94 -34.70
N ASN A 354 -11.82 -18.97 -33.78
CA ASN A 354 -13.02 -18.19 -33.46
C ASN A 354 -13.02 -16.79 -34.13
N ALA A 355 -12.11 -16.51 -35.06
CA ALA A 355 -11.99 -15.21 -35.72
C ALA A 355 -13.22 -14.91 -36.61
N GLY A 356 -13.78 -13.70 -36.47
CA GLY A 356 -14.95 -13.26 -37.24
C GLY A 356 -16.31 -13.77 -36.73
N HIS A 357 -16.31 -14.55 -35.64
CA HIS A 357 -17.54 -14.95 -34.94
C HIS A 357 -17.94 -13.91 -33.89
N LYS A 358 -19.24 -13.61 -33.82
CA LYS A 358 -19.81 -12.62 -32.89
C LYS A 358 -19.81 -13.08 -31.43
N GLU A 359 -19.85 -14.38 -31.21
CA GLU A 359 -19.85 -15.00 -29.88
C GLU A 359 -18.59 -15.85 -29.69
N ARG A 360 -18.15 -15.98 -28.42
CA ARG A 360 -17.02 -16.84 -28.05
C ARG A 360 -17.47 -18.30 -28.04
N SER A 361 -16.71 -19.18 -28.67
CA SER A 361 -16.91 -20.62 -28.53
C SER A 361 -16.62 -21.08 -27.10
N ASP A 362 -17.21 -22.22 -26.71
CA ASP A 362 -16.91 -22.86 -25.43
C ASP A 362 -15.44 -23.29 -25.32
N ALA A 363 -14.84 -23.68 -26.46
CA ALA A 363 -13.41 -23.99 -26.56
C ALA A 363 -12.54 -22.76 -26.26
N LEU A 364 -12.89 -21.58 -26.80
CA LEU A 364 -12.20 -20.33 -26.52
C LEU A 364 -12.34 -19.92 -25.05
N ASN A 365 -13.54 -20.04 -24.46
CA ASN A 365 -13.73 -19.76 -23.03
C ASN A 365 -12.89 -20.69 -22.16
N THR A 366 -12.86 -21.99 -22.49
CA THR A 366 -12.02 -22.98 -21.77
C THR A 366 -10.53 -22.66 -21.89
N ALA A 367 -10.06 -22.19 -23.05
CA ALA A 367 -8.67 -21.78 -23.24
C ALA A 367 -8.32 -20.51 -22.46
N ILE A 368 -9.25 -19.54 -22.38
CA ILE A 368 -9.10 -18.34 -21.53
C ILE A 368 -9.00 -18.75 -20.06
N ASP A 369 -9.90 -19.61 -19.57
CA ASP A 369 -9.89 -20.09 -18.18
C ASP A 369 -8.59 -20.84 -17.85
N ARG A 370 -8.11 -21.68 -18.78
CA ARG A 370 -6.82 -22.38 -18.64
C ARG A 370 -5.65 -21.40 -18.60
N MET A 371 -5.66 -20.36 -19.42
CA MET A 371 -4.64 -19.32 -19.44
C MET A 371 -4.59 -18.57 -18.10
N THR A 372 -5.76 -18.10 -17.62
CA THR A 372 -5.88 -17.41 -16.33
C THR A 372 -5.46 -18.30 -15.16
N LYS A 373 -5.78 -19.60 -15.20
CA LYS A 373 -5.31 -20.56 -14.21
C LYS A 373 -3.78 -20.67 -14.22
N LYS A 374 -3.16 -20.72 -15.39
CA LYS A 374 -1.69 -20.85 -15.51
C LYS A 374 -0.92 -19.60 -15.13
N THR A 375 -1.44 -18.40 -15.39
CA THR A 375 -0.85 -17.17 -14.85
C THR A 375 -0.96 -17.11 -13.32
N ARG A 376 -2.06 -17.59 -12.74
CA ARG A 376 -2.23 -17.74 -11.29
C ARG A 376 -1.25 -18.75 -10.67
N ASP A 377 -1.08 -19.92 -11.29
CA ASP A 377 -0.13 -20.95 -10.82
C ASP A 377 1.31 -20.42 -10.82
N LEU A 378 1.73 -19.73 -11.88
CA LEU A 378 3.04 -19.06 -11.93
C LEU A 378 3.18 -18.01 -10.82
N ARG A 379 2.20 -17.10 -10.68
CA ARG A 379 2.17 -16.08 -9.62
C ARG A 379 2.31 -16.70 -8.23
N ARG A 380 1.67 -17.84 -7.97
CA ARG A 380 1.79 -18.58 -6.71
C ARG A 380 3.20 -19.14 -6.49
N GLN A 381 3.81 -19.76 -7.51
CA GLN A 381 5.21 -20.25 -7.38
C GLN A 381 6.19 -19.10 -7.12
N LEU A 382 5.97 -17.94 -7.75
CA LEU A 382 6.75 -16.73 -7.53
C LEU A 382 6.61 -16.21 -6.10
N ARG A 383 5.40 -16.17 -5.53
CA ARG A 383 5.19 -15.82 -4.11
C ARG A 383 5.89 -16.78 -3.16
N LYS A 384 5.75 -18.09 -3.38
CA LYS A 384 6.42 -19.10 -2.54
C LYS A 384 7.95 -18.98 -2.64
N ALA A 385 8.51 -18.64 -3.82
CA ALA A 385 9.95 -18.41 -3.97
C ALA A 385 10.46 -17.23 -3.14
N VAL A 386 9.71 -16.11 -3.12
CA VAL A 386 10.03 -14.99 -2.22
C VAL A 386 9.96 -15.42 -0.76
N MET A 387 8.98 -16.24 -0.36
CA MET A 387 8.94 -16.73 1.02
C MET A 387 10.10 -17.65 1.37
N ASP A 388 10.55 -18.50 0.45
CA ASP A 388 11.76 -19.30 0.66
C ASP A 388 12.94 -18.36 0.95
N HIS A 389 13.11 -17.29 0.15
CA HIS A 389 14.15 -16.28 0.35
C HIS A 389 14.05 -15.55 1.69
N VAL A 390 12.85 -15.10 2.06
CA VAL A 390 12.58 -14.43 3.34
C VAL A 390 12.90 -15.35 4.51
N SER A 391 12.46 -16.61 4.43
CA SER A 391 12.64 -17.58 5.50
C SER A 391 14.13 -17.92 5.71
N ASP A 392 14.92 -18.02 4.64
CA ASP A 392 16.34 -18.41 4.74
C ASP A 392 17.28 -17.21 4.97
N SER A 393 17.00 -16.06 4.35
CA SER A 393 17.90 -14.90 4.43
C SER A 393 17.67 -14.03 5.66
N PHE A 394 16.47 -14.03 6.26
CA PHE A 394 16.16 -13.20 7.43
C PHE A 394 16.29 -13.96 8.76
N LEU A 395 16.99 -15.09 8.77
CA LEU A 395 17.16 -15.94 9.95
C LEU A 395 18.20 -15.38 10.92
N GLU A 396 19.45 -15.22 10.46
CA GLU A 396 20.61 -14.83 11.27
C GLU A 396 21.24 -13.54 10.77
N THR A 397 20.47 -12.45 10.80
CA THR A 397 20.86 -11.22 10.11
C THR A 397 22.09 -10.49 10.68
N ASN A 398 22.51 -10.85 11.89
CA ASN A 398 23.53 -10.12 12.65
C ASN A 398 24.86 -10.89 12.81
N VAL A 399 24.91 -12.18 12.47
CA VAL A 399 26.12 -13.01 12.69
C VAL A 399 27.34 -12.46 11.95
N PRO A 400 27.28 -12.11 10.65
CA PRO A 400 28.43 -11.52 9.95
C PRO A 400 28.93 -10.21 10.58
N LEU A 401 28.02 -9.42 11.18
CA LEU A 401 28.38 -8.19 11.89
C LEU A 401 29.13 -8.50 13.20
N LEU A 402 28.65 -9.46 13.98
CA LEU A 402 29.28 -9.82 15.26
C LEU A 402 30.70 -10.36 15.04
N VAL A 403 30.90 -11.23 14.05
CA VAL A 403 32.23 -11.75 13.67
C VAL A 403 33.16 -10.63 13.20
N LEU A 404 32.66 -9.70 12.38
CA LEU A 404 33.40 -8.52 11.93
C LEU A 404 33.84 -7.63 13.11
N ILE A 405 32.94 -7.38 14.06
CA ILE A 405 33.22 -6.56 15.25
C ILE A 405 34.24 -7.25 16.15
N GLU A 406 34.14 -8.56 16.32
CA GLU A 406 35.07 -9.32 17.17
C GLU A 406 36.50 -9.29 16.61
N ALA A 407 36.67 -9.50 15.30
CA ALA A 407 37.96 -9.30 14.64
C ALA A 407 38.51 -7.88 14.81
N ALA A 408 37.63 -6.87 14.78
CA ALA A 408 38.01 -5.47 15.00
C ALA A 408 38.43 -5.19 16.45
N LYS A 409 37.73 -5.76 17.44
CA LYS A 409 38.11 -5.65 18.87
C LYS A 409 39.47 -6.28 19.14
N ASN A 410 39.80 -7.36 18.45
CA ASN A 410 41.09 -8.04 18.54
C ASN A 410 42.22 -7.31 17.78
N GLY A 411 41.92 -6.24 17.05
CA GLY A 411 42.92 -5.46 16.28
C GLY A 411 43.40 -6.16 15.01
N ASN A 412 42.69 -7.19 14.54
CA ASN A 412 43.09 -8.01 13.39
C ASN A 412 42.66 -7.35 12.07
N GLU A 413 43.39 -6.35 11.59
CA GLU A 413 43.02 -5.60 10.37
C GLU A 413 42.81 -6.47 9.11
N LYS A 414 43.54 -7.59 9.00
CA LYS A 414 43.42 -8.52 7.87
C LYS A 414 42.07 -9.26 7.91
N GLU A 415 41.75 -9.86 9.05
CA GLU A 415 40.47 -10.57 9.26
C GLU A 415 39.29 -9.62 9.10
N VAL A 416 39.39 -8.39 9.59
CA VAL A 416 38.35 -7.37 9.40
C VAL A 416 38.07 -7.10 7.93
N LYS A 417 39.09 -7.09 7.06
CA LYS A 417 38.87 -6.92 5.62
C LYS A 417 38.19 -8.13 4.98
N GLU A 418 38.54 -9.34 5.41
CA GLU A 418 37.91 -10.58 4.94
C GLU A 418 36.45 -10.65 5.39
N TYR A 419 36.17 -10.47 6.69
CA TYR A 419 34.81 -10.46 7.23
C TYR A 419 33.97 -9.26 6.74
N ALA A 420 34.59 -8.14 6.38
CA ALA A 420 33.87 -7.02 5.76
C ALA A 420 33.31 -7.37 4.39
N GLN A 421 33.95 -8.25 3.63
CA GLN A 421 33.40 -8.76 2.37
C GLN A 421 32.20 -9.66 2.63
N VAL A 422 32.31 -10.61 3.57
CA VAL A 422 31.22 -11.49 3.97
C VAL A 422 30.00 -10.69 4.47
N PHE A 423 30.23 -9.70 5.33
CA PHE A 423 29.18 -8.80 5.81
C PHE A 423 28.50 -8.02 4.69
N ARG A 424 29.27 -7.52 3.71
CA ARG A 424 28.73 -6.80 2.55
C ARG A 424 27.92 -7.70 1.63
N GLU A 425 28.41 -8.90 1.35
CA GLU A 425 27.68 -9.89 0.55
C GLU A 425 26.36 -10.27 1.22
N HIS A 426 26.39 -10.49 2.53
CA HIS A 426 25.18 -10.73 3.30
C HIS A 426 24.20 -9.53 3.26
N ALA A 427 24.70 -8.30 3.41
CA ALA A 427 23.88 -7.09 3.26
C ALA A 427 23.23 -6.99 1.87
N ASN A 428 23.97 -7.30 0.82
CA ASN A 428 23.47 -7.32 -0.54
C ASN A 428 22.40 -8.40 -0.74
N LYS A 429 22.54 -9.58 -0.13
CA LYS A 429 21.50 -10.62 -0.13
C LYS A 429 20.22 -10.14 0.53
N LEU A 430 20.29 -9.49 1.70
CA LEU A 430 19.11 -8.91 2.35
C LEU A 430 18.38 -7.91 1.44
N ILE A 431 19.13 -7.06 0.73
CA ILE A 431 18.60 -6.07 -0.22
C ILE A 431 18.01 -6.76 -1.46
N GLU A 432 18.66 -7.80 -1.99
CA GLU A 432 18.19 -8.59 -3.12
C GLU A 432 16.83 -9.23 -2.81
N VAL A 433 16.71 -9.92 -1.66
CA VAL A 433 15.46 -10.54 -1.21
C VAL A 433 14.34 -9.52 -1.04
N ALA A 434 14.64 -8.36 -0.46
CA ALA A 434 13.67 -7.26 -0.32
C ALA A 434 13.18 -6.74 -1.68
N ASN A 435 14.07 -6.61 -2.68
CA ASN A 435 13.71 -6.19 -4.03
C ASN A 435 12.91 -7.25 -4.80
N LEU A 436 13.21 -8.54 -4.60
CA LEU A 436 12.44 -9.64 -5.16
C LEU A 436 11.01 -9.65 -4.58
N ALA A 437 10.86 -9.47 -3.26
CA ALA A 437 9.55 -9.30 -2.63
C ALA A 437 8.78 -8.11 -3.21
N CYS A 438 9.46 -6.99 -3.43
CA CYS A 438 8.85 -5.83 -4.08
C CYS A 438 8.34 -6.13 -5.49
N SER A 439 9.07 -6.92 -6.28
CA SER A 439 8.74 -7.16 -7.70
C SER A 439 7.38 -7.83 -7.91
N ILE A 440 6.89 -8.61 -6.94
CA ILE A 440 5.65 -9.38 -7.02
C ILE A 440 4.51 -8.84 -6.13
N SER A 441 4.76 -7.78 -5.35
CA SER A 441 3.74 -7.20 -4.48
C SER A 441 2.85 -6.21 -5.21
N ASN A 442 1.55 -6.20 -4.90
CA ASN A 442 0.62 -5.18 -5.37
C ASN A 442 0.47 -4.01 -4.38
N ASN A 443 1.13 -4.06 -3.22
CA ASN A 443 1.05 -3.01 -2.19
C ASN A 443 2.03 -1.87 -2.53
N GLU A 444 1.57 -0.85 -3.24
CA GLU A 444 2.41 0.26 -3.72
C GLU A 444 3.11 1.01 -2.57
N GLU A 445 2.37 1.29 -1.49
CA GLU A 445 2.91 1.99 -0.31
C GLU A 445 3.94 1.14 0.43
N GLY A 446 3.65 -0.15 0.62
CA GLY A 446 4.60 -1.06 1.26
C GLY A 446 5.87 -1.26 0.42
N VAL A 447 5.76 -1.43 -0.91
CA VAL A 447 6.91 -1.56 -1.83
C VAL A 447 7.83 -0.36 -1.73
N LYS A 448 7.26 0.84 -1.61
CA LYS A 448 8.02 2.07 -1.43
C LYS A 448 8.77 2.10 -0.09
N LEU A 449 8.13 1.68 1.01
CA LEU A 449 8.79 1.58 2.31
C LEU A 449 9.96 0.59 2.29
N VAL A 450 9.78 -0.57 1.66
CA VAL A 450 10.83 -1.58 1.52
C VAL A 450 12.01 -1.05 0.70
N ARG A 451 11.77 -0.48 -0.49
CA ARG A 451 12.83 0.11 -1.33
C ARG A 451 13.59 1.21 -0.60
N MET A 452 12.87 2.02 0.18
CA MET A 452 13.47 3.06 1.01
C MET A 452 14.35 2.47 2.12
N ALA A 453 13.85 1.48 2.86
CA ALA A 453 14.62 0.78 3.90
C ALA A 453 15.87 0.09 3.32
N ALA A 454 15.75 -0.55 2.15
CA ALA A 454 16.85 -1.19 1.44
C ALA A 454 17.94 -0.18 1.03
N SER A 455 17.55 0.96 0.45
CA SER A 455 18.50 2.02 0.08
C SER A 455 19.24 2.60 1.30
N GLN A 456 18.57 2.70 2.44
CA GLN A 456 19.18 3.17 3.68
C GLN A 456 20.16 2.14 4.25
N LEU A 457 19.86 0.85 4.12
CA LEU A 457 20.75 -0.24 4.54
C LEU A 457 21.99 -0.30 3.66
N GLU A 458 21.83 -0.19 2.33
CA GLU A 458 22.92 -0.09 1.37
C GLU A 458 23.88 1.05 1.71
N ALA A 459 23.32 2.22 2.03
CA ALA A 459 24.09 3.41 2.37
C ALA A 459 24.76 3.32 3.75
N LEU A 460 24.24 2.50 4.67
CA LEU A 460 24.79 2.29 6.01
C LEU A 460 25.93 1.24 6.02
N CYS A 461 25.84 0.20 5.19
CA CYS A 461 26.81 -0.90 5.12
C CYS A 461 28.29 -0.44 5.08
N PRO A 462 28.72 0.46 4.16
CA PRO A 462 30.13 0.88 4.12
C PRO A 462 30.56 1.67 5.35
N GLN A 463 29.65 2.32 6.07
CA GLN A 463 29.97 3.07 7.28
C GLN A 463 30.26 2.16 8.46
N VAL A 464 29.50 1.07 8.58
CA VAL A 464 29.73 -0.01 9.57
C VAL A 464 31.11 -0.63 9.33
N ILE A 465 31.44 -0.96 8.08
CA ILE A 465 32.75 -1.48 7.70
C ILE A 465 33.87 -0.49 8.06
N ASN A 466 33.69 0.80 7.77
CA ASN A 466 34.69 1.81 8.12
C ASN A 466 34.86 1.97 9.63
N ALA A 467 33.78 1.86 10.42
CA ALA A 467 33.87 1.87 11.87
C ALA A 467 34.65 0.65 12.39
N ALA A 468 34.43 -0.54 11.82
CA ALA A 468 35.16 -1.76 12.18
C ALA A 468 36.65 -1.66 11.83
N LEU A 469 36.99 -1.19 10.62
CA LEU A 469 38.39 -0.96 10.21
C LEU A 469 39.10 0.03 11.12
N ALA A 470 38.39 1.07 11.56
CA ALA A 470 38.97 2.09 12.41
C ALA A 470 39.13 1.63 13.87
N LEU A 471 38.23 0.76 14.35
CA LEU A 471 38.39 0.05 15.61
C LEU A 471 39.57 -0.94 15.55
N ALA A 472 39.72 -1.68 14.45
CA ALA A 472 40.85 -2.60 14.25
C ALA A 472 42.21 -1.90 14.31
N ALA A 473 42.30 -0.68 13.76
CA ALA A 473 43.52 0.13 13.82
C ALA A 473 43.82 0.65 15.23
N LYS A 474 42.80 0.85 16.08
CA LYS A 474 42.91 1.43 17.44
C LYS A 474 41.98 0.71 18.43
N PRO A 475 42.18 -0.59 18.74
CA PRO A 475 41.22 -1.41 19.47
C PRO A 475 41.00 -0.95 20.92
N ASN A 476 42.02 -0.36 21.53
CA ASN A 476 41.98 0.17 22.90
C ASN A 476 41.38 1.59 23.00
N SER A 477 41.04 2.23 21.88
CA SER A 477 40.47 3.57 21.93
C SER A 477 39.00 3.51 22.32
N LYS A 478 38.66 4.14 23.45
CA LYS A 478 37.27 4.23 23.90
C LYS A 478 36.36 4.90 22.87
N VAL A 479 36.86 5.90 22.14
CA VAL A 479 36.11 6.56 21.07
C VAL A 479 35.87 5.66 19.86
N ALA A 480 36.81 4.78 19.53
CA ALA A 480 36.63 3.78 18.49
C ALA A 480 35.56 2.75 18.87
N GLN A 481 35.59 2.27 20.12
CA GLN A 481 34.61 1.34 20.67
C GLN A 481 33.21 1.97 20.69
N ASP A 482 33.06 3.16 21.27
CA ASP A 482 31.78 3.88 21.32
C ASP A 482 31.22 4.14 19.92
N ASN A 483 32.09 4.44 18.95
CA ASN A 483 31.68 4.65 17.58
C ASN A 483 31.19 3.34 16.93
N MET A 484 31.89 2.22 17.14
CA MET A 484 31.48 0.91 16.62
C MET A 484 30.14 0.46 17.23
N ASP A 485 29.96 0.64 18.55
CA ASP A 485 28.70 0.29 19.24
C ASP A 485 27.51 1.07 18.66
N LEU A 486 27.68 2.39 18.41
CA LEU A 486 26.66 3.20 17.75
C LEU A 486 26.30 2.68 16.35
N PHE A 487 27.29 2.27 15.55
CA PHE A 487 27.06 1.71 14.22
C PHE A 487 26.43 0.32 14.26
N LYS A 488 26.76 -0.51 15.27
CA LYS A 488 26.15 -1.82 15.51
C LYS A 488 24.66 -1.67 15.80
N GLU A 489 24.29 -0.86 16.78
CA GLU A 489 22.88 -0.60 17.12
C GLU A 489 22.10 -0.05 15.91
N GLN A 490 22.73 0.85 15.16
CA GLN A 490 22.10 1.45 13.99
C GLN A 490 21.90 0.46 12.83
N TRP A 491 22.81 -0.49 12.65
CA TRP A 491 22.66 -1.58 11.69
C TRP A 491 21.52 -2.51 12.09
N GLU A 492 21.52 -3.01 13.33
CA GLU A 492 20.49 -3.91 13.87
C GLU A 492 19.09 -3.30 13.73
N LYS A 493 18.96 -2.00 14.04
CA LYS A 493 17.70 -1.27 13.87
C LYS A 493 17.29 -1.14 12.39
N GLN A 494 18.22 -0.85 11.49
CA GLN A 494 17.91 -0.67 10.07
C GLN A 494 17.53 -1.99 9.40
N VAL A 495 18.19 -3.09 9.77
CA VAL A 495 17.82 -4.43 9.32
C VAL A 495 16.42 -4.77 9.78
N ARG A 496 16.08 -4.52 11.06
CA ARG A 496 14.72 -4.75 11.56
C ARG A 496 13.66 -3.95 10.79
N VAL A 497 13.92 -2.68 10.52
CA VAL A 497 13.02 -1.85 9.69
C VAL A 497 12.83 -2.44 8.30
N LEU A 498 13.87 -3.00 7.68
CA LEU A 498 13.77 -3.66 6.39
C LEU A 498 12.95 -4.95 6.47
N THR A 499 13.21 -5.81 7.46
CA THR A 499 12.51 -7.09 7.60
C THR A 499 11.03 -6.89 7.90
N ASP A 500 10.69 -5.97 8.81
CA ASP A 500 9.29 -5.66 9.14
C ASP A 500 8.55 -5.07 7.92
N ALA A 501 9.21 -4.18 7.15
CA ALA A 501 8.61 -3.64 5.93
C ALA A 501 8.40 -4.70 4.84
N VAL A 502 9.28 -5.71 4.75
CA VAL A 502 9.10 -6.85 3.83
C VAL A 502 7.95 -7.73 4.29
N ASP A 503 7.78 -7.92 5.60
CA ASP A 503 6.63 -8.65 6.16
C ASP A 503 5.31 -7.98 5.78
N ASP A 504 5.22 -6.64 5.84
CA ASP A 504 4.02 -5.87 5.48
C ASP A 504 3.58 -6.03 4.01
N ILE A 505 4.48 -6.44 3.11
CA ILE A 505 4.18 -6.65 1.68
C ILE A 505 4.06 -8.12 1.29
N THR A 506 4.29 -9.03 2.24
CA THR A 506 4.23 -10.48 2.05
C THR A 506 3.02 -11.06 2.78
N SER A 507 2.52 -12.21 2.31
CA SER A 507 1.39 -12.87 2.97
C SER A 507 1.87 -13.69 4.15
N ILE A 508 1.30 -13.45 5.33
CA ILE A 508 1.53 -14.30 6.51
C ILE A 508 1.20 -15.78 6.23
N ASP A 509 0.23 -16.06 5.37
CA ASP A 509 -0.16 -17.45 5.03
C ASP A 509 0.94 -18.16 4.23
N ASP A 510 1.49 -17.47 3.22
CA ASP A 510 2.59 -17.99 2.42
C ASP A 510 3.84 -18.16 3.31
N PHE A 511 4.11 -17.19 4.19
CA PHE A 511 5.23 -17.24 5.14
C PHE A 511 5.10 -18.41 6.12
N LEU A 512 3.93 -18.62 6.73
CA LEU A 512 3.71 -19.73 7.66
C LEU A 512 3.75 -21.08 6.96
N SER A 513 3.20 -21.18 5.75
CA SER A 513 3.25 -22.41 4.96
C SER A 513 4.69 -22.80 4.58
N VAL A 514 5.52 -21.84 4.14
CA VAL A 514 6.93 -22.12 3.85
C VAL A 514 7.73 -22.39 5.12
N SER A 515 7.50 -21.62 6.19
CA SER A 515 8.20 -21.81 7.45
C SER A 515 7.90 -23.17 8.09
N GLU A 516 6.66 -23.66 8.02
CA GLU A 516 6.31 -25.03 8.45
C GLU A 516 7.12 -26.08 7.68
N ASN A 517 7.18 -25.97 6.35
CA ASN A 517 7.93 -26.91 5.52
C ASN A 517 9.44 -26.89 5.81
N HIS A 518 10.01 -25.70 5.99
CA HIS A 518 11.42 -25.56 6.33
C HIS A 518 11.73 -26.08 7.73
N ILE A 519 10.86 -25.86 8.73
CA ILE A 519 11.02 -26.47 10.06
C ILE A 519 11.01 -28.00 9.95
N LEU A 520 10.09 -28.58 9.18
CA LEU A 520 10.04 -30.03 8.98
C LEU A 520 11.34 -30.57 8.35
N GLU A 521 11.87 -29.88 7.34
CA GLU A 521 13.14 -30.23 6.71
C GLU A 521 14.32 -30.10 7.69
N ASP A 522 14.39 -28.99 8.42
CA ASP A 522 15.47 -28.71 9.37
C ASP A 522 15.44 -29.71 10.54
N VAL A 523 14.25 -30.07 11.06
CA VAL A 523 14.06 -31.11 12.07
C VAL A 523 14.53 -32.47 11.56
N ASN A 524 14.17 -32.86 10.33
CA ASN A 524 14.63 -34.12 9.74
C ASN A 524 16.16 -34.14 9.61
N LYS A 525 16.79 -33.04 9.15
CA LYS A 525 18.25 -32.93 9.08
C LYS A 525 18.91 -32.98 10.46
N CYS A 526 18.28 -32.38 11.47
CA CYS A 526 18.76 -32.38 12.85
C CYS A 526 18.77 -33.80 13.45
N VAL A 527 17.70 -34.57 13.21
CA VAL A 527 17.63 -35.99 13.62
C VAL A 527 18.65 -36.85 12.87
N ILE A 528 18.84 -36.62 11.57
CA ILE A 528 19.88 -37.33 10.78
C ILE A 528 21.27 -37.02 11.33
N ALA A 529 21.59 -35.75 11.63
CA ALA A 529 22.87 -35.36 12.20
C ALA A 529 23.14 -36.03 13.55
N LEU A 530 22.11 -36.19 14.39
CA LEU A 530 22.20 -36.96 15.64
C LEU A 530 22.57 -38.43 15.37
N GLN A 531 21.87 -39.09 14.45
CA GLN A 531 22.09 -40.51 14.10
C GLN A 531 23.49 -40.74 13.51
N GLU A 532 23.97 -39.78 12.71
CA GLU A 532 25.31 -39.78 12.12
C GLU A 532 26.41 -39.36 13.11
N LYS A 533 26.03 -38.89 14.31
CA LYS A 533 26.93 -38.32 15.33
C LYS A 533 27.72 -37.10 14.84
N ASP A 534 27.14 -36.34 13.92
CA ASP A 534 27.68 -35.09 13.40
C ASP A 534 27.31 -33.93 14.34
N VAL A 535 28.20 -33.60 15.27
CA VAL A 535 27.99 -32.53 16.27
C VAL A 535 27.87 -31.16 15.61
N ASP A 536 28.67 -30.88 14.56
CA ASP A 536 28.64 -29.60 13.85
C ASP A 536 27.34 -29.46 13.04
N GLY A 537 26.89 -30.55 12.41
CA GLY A 537 25.60 -30.62 11.73
C GLY A 537 24.43 -30.44 12.68
N LEU A 538 24.50 -31.03 13.88
CA LEU A 538 23.48 -30.93 14.92
C LEU A 538 23.33 -29.50 15.43
N ASP A 539 24.43 -28.83 15.81
CA ASP A 539 24.40 -27.44 16.30
C ASP A 539 23.91 -26.47 15.22
N ARG A 540 24.39 -26.62 13.98
CA ARG A 540 23.97 -25.78 12.84
C ARG A 540 22.48 -25.91 12.53
N THR A 541 21.97 -27.14 12.46
CA THR A 541 20.55 -27.39 12.16
C THR A 541 19.64 -26.94 13.32
N ALA A 542 20.06 -27.18 14.56
CA ALA A 542 19.35 -26.67 15.74
C ALA A 542 19.34 -25.14 15.81
N GLY A 543 20.44 -24.48 15.43
CA GLY A 543 20.50 -23.02 15.25
C GLY A 543 19.45 -22.52 14.27
N ALA A 544 19.35 -23.16 13.09
CA ALA A 544 18.36 -22.80 12.08
C ALA A 544 16.91 -22.97 12.58
N ILE A 545 16.62 -24.09 13.26
CA ILE A 545 15.30 -24.35 13.87
C ILE A 545 14.95 -23.26 14.89
N ARG A 546 15.90 -22.93 15.80
CA ARG A 546 15.70 -21.87 16.80
C ARG A 546 15.42 -20.52 16.16
N GLY A 547 16.23 -20.14 15.17
CA GLY A 547 16.04 -18.89 14.42
C GLY A 547 14.67 -18.82 13.75
N ARG A 548 14.24 -19.91 13.10
CA ARG A 548 13.00 -19.93 12.30
C ARG A 548 11.78 -19.95 13.19
N ALA A 549 11.81 -20.70 14.30
CA ALA A 549 10.76 -20.68 15.31
C ALA A 549 10.61 -19.29 15.95
N ALA A 550 11.71 -18.64 16.32
CA ALA A 550 11.69 -17.28 16.85
C ALA A 550 11.13 -16.28 15.83
N ARG A 551 11.51 -16.43 14.55
CA ARG A 551 11.01 -15.60 13.45
C ARG A 551 9.51 -15.77 13.23
N VAL A 552 9.00 -17.00 13.26
CA VAL A 552 7.56 -17.29 13.17
C VAL A 552 6.79 -16.58 14.28
N VAL A 553 7.29 -16.68 15.52
CA VAL A 553 6.65 -16.01 16.67
C VAL A 553 6.66 -14.49 16.48
N HIS A 554 7.76 -13.89 16.03
CA HIS A 554 7.85 -12.44 15.78
C HIS A 554 6.85 -11.97 14.72
N VAL A 555 6.77 -12.64 13.56
CA VAL A 555 5.82 -12.28 12.49
C VAL A 555 4.39 -12.39 12.98
N VAL A 556 4.05 -13.50 13.63
CA VAL A 556 2.67 -13.76 14.06
C VAL A 556 2.24 -12.80 15.17
N THR A 557 3.11 -12.54 16.14
CA THR A 557 2.79 -11.60 17.23
C THR A 557 2.62 -10.18 16.70
N SER A 558 3.50 -9.73 15.80
CA SER A 558 3.37 -8.42 15.15
C SER A 558 2.12 -8.32 14.27
N GLU A 559 1.73 -9.38 13.58
CA GLU A 559 0.49 -9.39 12.80
C GLU A 559 -0.74 -9.34 13.72
N MET A 560 -0.70 -9.98 14.89
CA MET A 560 -1.82 -9.95 15.84
C MET A 560 -2.09 -8.55 16.41
N ASP A 561 -1.08 -7.67 16.46
CA ASP A 561 -1.25 -6.26 16.86
C ASP A 561 -2.18 -5.47 15.91
N ASN A 562 -2.40 -5.97 14.69
CA ASN A 562 -3.32 -5.37 13.71
C ASN A 562 -4.81 -5.70 13.99
N TYR A 563 -5.11 -6.58 14.95
CA TYR A 563 -6.46 -7.04 15.26
C TYR A 563 -6.92 -6.53 16.64
N GLU A 564 -8.23 -6.31 16.80
CA GLU A 564 -8.79 -6.02 18.13
C GLU A 564 -8.65 -7.25 19.05
N PRO A 565 -8.23 -7.08 20.31
CA PRO A 565 -8.10 -8.19 21.25
C PRO A 565 -9.42 -8.97 21.42
N GLY A 566 -9.35 -10.29 21.29
CA GLY A 566 -10.47 -11.20 21.51
C GLY A 566 -10.06 -12.67 21.37
N VAL A 567 -11.07 -13.55 21.29
CA VAL A 567 -10.87 -15.02 21.27
C VAL A 567 -9.89 -15.48 20.19
N TYR A 568 -9.93 -14.84 19.02
CA TYR A 568 -8.99 -15.13 17.93
C TYR A 568 -7.54 -14.80 18.31
N THR A 569 -7.27 -13.55 18.68
CA THR A 569 -5.91 -13.09 19.02
C THR A 569 -5.38 -13.83 20.24
N GLU A 570 -6.23 -14.12 21.23
CA GLU A 570 -5.86 -14.91 22.41
C GLU A 570 -5.41 -16.33 22.03
N LYS A 571 -6.18 -17.02 21.18
CA LYS A 571 -5.84 -18.39 20.74
C LYS A 571 -4.53 -18.44 19.94
N VAL A 572 -4.31 -17.47 19.05
CA VAL A 572 -3.05 -17.37 18.30
C VAL A 572 -1.88 -17.09 19.24
N LEU A 573 -2.02 -16.12 20.15
CA LEU A 573 -0.96 -15.74 21.08
C LEU A 573 -0.66 -16.86 22.09
N GLU A 574 -1.66 -17.63 22.53
CA GLU A 574 -1.45 -18.82 23.37
C GLU A 574 -0.61 -19.89 22.66
N ALA A 575 -0.90 -20.17 21.38
CA ALA A 575 -0.09 -21.09 20.58
C ALA A 575 1.37 -20.59 20.41
N THR A 576 1.57 -19.29 20.16
CA THR A 576 2.92 -18.72 20.08
C THR A 576 3.66 -18.83 21.42
N LYS A 577 2.96 -18.58 22.53
CA LYS A 577 3.52 -18.67 23.88
C LYS A 577 3.92 -20.11 24.24
N LEU A 578 3.11 -21.09 23.89
CA LEU A 578 3.43 -22.51 24.09
C LEU A 578 4.71 -22.90 23.33
N LEU A 579 4.85 -22.46 22.08
CA LEU A 579 6.06 -22.70 21.30
C LEU A 579 7.29 -22.07 21.99
N THR A 580 7.20 -20.79 22.38
CA THR A 580 8.34 -20.05 22.95
C THR A 580 8.71 -20.46 24.38
N GLU A 581 7.74 -20.68 25.26
CA GLU A 581 7.99 -20.88 26.69
C GLU A 581 8.09 -22.36 27.10
N THR A 582 7.60 -23.30 26.26
CA THR A 582 7.59 -24.73 26.60
C THR A 582 8.34 -25.58 25.59
N VAL A 583 7.98 -25.49 24.30
CA VAL A 583 8.52 -26.38 23.27
C VAL A 583 9.98 -26.05 22.94
N MET A 584 10.30 -24.79 22.65
CA MET A 584 11.66 -24.38 22.28
C MET A 584 12.70 -24.57 23.40
N PRO A 585 12.39 -24.30 24.69
CA PRO A 585 13.31 -24.62 25.78
C PRO A 585 13.60 -26.12 25.88
N ARG A 586 12.59 -26.99 25.78
CA ARG A 586 12.77 -28.44 25.81
C ARG A 586 13.61 -28.93 24.63
N PHE A 587 13.36 -28.43 23.42
CA PHE A 587 14.19 -28.74 22.25
C PHE A 587 15.65 -28.30 22.45
N THR A 588 15.86 -27.09 22.99
CA THR A 588 17.20 -26.55 23.23
C THR A 588 17.97 -27.39 24.26
N GLU A 589 17.32 -27.78 25.35
CA GLU A 589 17.90 -28.66 26.38
C GLU A 589 18.32 -30.02 25.78
N GLN A 590 17.48 -30.62 24.93
CA GLN A 590 17.79 -31.89 24.28
C GLN A 590 18.95 -31.78 23.27
N VAL A 591 19.05 -30.66 22.54
CA VAL A 591 20.20 -30.37 21.67
C VAL A 591 21.47 -30.22 22.48
N GLU A 592 21.45 -29.43 23.56
CA GLU A 592 22.61 -29.23 24.43
C GLU A 592 23.08 -30.56 25.03
N ALA A 593 22.16 -31.37 25.57
CA ALA A 593 22.48 -32.69 26.11
C ALA A 593 23.07 -33.64 25.06
N ALA A 594 22.52 -33.64 23.85
CA ALA A 594 23.03 -34.47 22.74
C ALA A 594 24.43 -34.01 22.29
N VAL A 595 24.67 -32.71 22.15
CA VAL A 595 25.98 -32.14 21.80
C VAL A 595 27.02 -32.46 22.88
N GLU A 596 26.68 -32.32 24.16
CA GLU A 596 27.57 -32.65 25.28
C GLU A 596 27.91 -34.14 25.32
N ALA A 597 26.90 -35.01 25.17
CA ALA A 597 27.09 -36.46 25.19
C ALA A 597 27.93 -36.95 24.00
N LEU A 598 27.71 -36.39 22.81
CA LEU A 598 28.49 -36.72 21.61
C LEU A 598 29.91 -36.12 21.64
N GLY A 599 30.08 -34.95 22.24
CA GLY A 599 31.39 -34.30 22.43
C GLY A 599 32.25 -34.89 23.55
N ALA A 600 31.64 -35.66 24.47
CA ALA A 600 32.34 -36.34 25.54
C ALA A 600 33.27 -37.45 25.03
N ASN A 601 34.35 -37.71 25.75
CA ASN A 601 35.31 -38.78 25.43
C ASN A 601 35.53 -39.72 26.64
N PRO A 602 35.02 -40.97 26.63
CA PRO A 602 34.28 -41.61 25.54
C PRO A 602 32.86 -41.05 25.36
N THR A 603 32.34 -41.17 24.14
CA THR A 603 30.99 -40.73 23.76
C THR A 603 29.94 -41.34 24.68
N GLN A 604 29.04 -40.51 25.21
CA GLN A 604 27.97 -40.96 26.09
C GLN A 604 26.71 -41.33 25.29
N PRO A 605 25.85 -42.22 25.81
CA PRO A 605 24.58 -42.54 25.16
C PRO A 605 23.63 -41.34 25.20
N VAL A 606 22.94 -41.09 24.09
CA VAL A 606 21.87 -40.09 23.97
C VAL A 606 20.53 -40.82 23.93
N ASP A 607 19.50 -40.28 24.59
CA ASP A 607 18.13 -40.75 24.41
C ASP A 607 17.56 -40.20 23.10
N GLU A 608 17.76 -40.95 22.02
CA GLU A 608 17.29 -40.57 20.69
C GLU A 608 15.75 -40.42 20.62
N ASN A 609 15.00 -41.16 21.44
CA ASN A 609 13.54 -41.07 21.41
C ASN A 609 13.05 -39.74 22.00
N GLU A 610 13.66 -39.31 23.11
CA GLU A 610 13.32 -38.03 23.72
C GLU A 610 13.73 -36.85 22.83
N PHE A 611 14.88 -36.95 22.16
CA PHE A 611 15.32 -35.96 21.19
C PHE A 611 14.37 -35.86 19.99
N ILE A 612 13.94 -37.00 19.41
CA ILE A 612 13.01 -37.04 18.29
C ILE A 612 11.64 -36.47 18.70
N ASP A 613 11.15 -36.81 19.90
CA ASP A 613 9.91 -36.24 20.45
C ASP A 613 10.00 -34.72 20.58
N ALA A 614 11.07 -34.21 21.21
CA ALA A 614 11.28 -32.77 21.37
C ALA A 614 11.39 -32.04 20.02
N SER A 615 12.07 -32.64 19.04
CA SER A 615 12.21 -32.07 17.69
C SER A 615 10.87 -32.05 16.94
N ARG A 616 10.08 -33.12 17.04
CA ARG A 616 8.73 -33.19 16.46
C ARG A 616 7.79 -32.14 17.05
N LEU A 617 7.88 -31.87 18.35
CA LEU A 617 7.06 -30.85 19.01
C LEU A 617 7.30 -29.45 18.45
N VAL A 618 8.51 -29.14 17.94
CA VAL A 618 8.77 -27.85 17.27
C VAL A 618 7.94 -27.72 15.99
N TYR A 619 7.94 -28.77 15.16
CA TYR A 619 7.11 -28.82 13.96
C TYR A 619 5.61 -28.73 14.30
N ASP A 620 5.15 -29.52 15.26
CA ASP A 620 3.75 -29.53 15.68
C ASP A 620 3.34 -28.15 16.23
N GLY A 621 4.20 -27.48 17.01
CA GLY A 621 3.94 -26.14 17.55
C GLY A 621 3.84 -25.05 16.47
N VAL A 622 4.72 -25.07 15.47
CA VAL A 622 4.63 -24.13 14.33
C VAL A 622 3.38 -24.40 13.49
N ARG A 623 3.03 -25.67 13.28
CA ARG A 623 1.79 -26.07 12.59
C ARG A 623 0.55 -25.62 13.36
N ASP A 624 0.55 -25.71 14.69
CA ASP A 624 -0.58 -25.27 15.51
C ASP A 624 -0.76 -23.76 15.49
N ILE A 625 0.32 -22.98 15.46
CA ILE A 625 0.27 -21.53 15.22
C ILE A 625 -0.35 -21.25 13.86
N ARG A 626 0.10 -21.92 12.79
CA ARG A 626 -0.48 -21.78 11.46
C ARG A 626 -1.98 -22.09 11.47
N LYS A 627 -2.39 -23.21 12.06
CA LYS A 627 -3.80 -23.57 12.21
C LYS A 627 -4.59 -22.47 12.93
N ALA A 628 -4.08 -21.94 14.04
CA ALA A 628 -4.73 -20.89 14.80
C ALA A 628 -4.93 -19.59 13.99
N VAL A 629 -3.92 -19.18 13.21
CA VAL A 629 -4.00 -18.00 12.32
C VAL A 629 -5.05 -18.18 11.22
N LEU A 630 -5.17 -19.40 10.68
CA LEU A 630 -6.11 -19.71 9.61
C LEU A 630 -7.57 -19.85 10.09
N MET A 631 -7.83 -19.99 11.40
CA MET A 631 -9.19 -20.17 11.94
C MET A 631 -10.15 -19.01 11.67
N ILE A 632 -9.64 -17.84 11.32
CA ILE A 632 -10.51 -16.73 10.89
C ILE A 632 -10.66 -16.64 9.38
N ARG A 633 -9.86 -17.29 8.54
CA ARG A 633 -9.88 -17.03 7.09
C ARG A 633 -11.03 -17.75 6.38
N THR A 634 -11.61 -17.10 5.37
CA THR A 634 -12.62 -17.72 4.51
C THR A 634 -11.91 -18.68 3.55
N PRO A 635 -12.48 -19.85 3.19
CA PRO A 635 -11.83 -20.80 2.25
C PRO A 635 -11.42 -20.19 0.90
N GLU A 636 -12.10 -19.13 0.46
CA GLU A 636 -11.77 -18.37 -0.76
C GLU A 636 -10.43 -17.60 -0.65
N GLU A 637 -9.96 -17.29 0.56
CA GLU A 637 -8.61 -16.73 0.82
C GLU A 637 -7.56 -17.84 0.98
N LEU A 638 -7.98 -19.10 1.12
CA LEU A 638 -7.14 -20.28 1.34
C LEU A 638 -6.82 -21.06 0.04
N ASP A 639 -7.49 -20.76 -1.10
CA ASP A 639 -7.23 -21.41 -2.42
C ASP A 639 -5.81 -21.13 -2.99
N ASP A 640 -5.01 -20.29 -2.30
CA ASP A 640 -3.61 -20.03 -2.64
C ASP A 640 -2.59 -20.85 -1.81
N SER A 641 -3.02 -21.55 -0.75
CA SER A 641 -2.17 -22.46 0.04
C SER A 641 -2.76 -23.87 0.08
N ASP A 642 -2.00 -24.87 -0.38
CA ASP A 642 -2.36 -26.28 -0.34
C ASP A 642 -2.86 -26.68 1.07
N PHE A 643 -4.09 -27.19 1.14
CA PHE A 643 -4.51 -28.12 2.17
C PHE A 643 -5.41 -29.18 1.53
N GLU A 644 -4.95 -30.43 1.60
CA GLU A 644 -5.84 -31.57 1.76
C GLU A 644 -6.71 -31.31 3.00
N THR A 645 -8.01 -31.57 2.85
CA THR A 645 -9.10 -31.35 3.81
C THR A 645 -8.77 -31.65 5.28
N GLU A 646 -9.10 -30.72 6.19
CA GLU A 646 -9.84 -30.98 7.45
C GLU A 646 -10.31 -29.67 8.15
N ASP A 647 -11.52 -29.75 8.72
CA ASP A 647 -12.47 -28.72 9.15
C ASP A 647 -12.06 -27.64 10.18
N PHE A 648 -12.92 -26.58 10.21
CA PHE A 648 -13.39 -25.73 11.34
C PHE A 648 -13.12 -24.20 11.34
N ASP A 649 -14.15 -23.49 10.84
CA ASP A 649 -14.88 -22.27 11.28
C ASP A 649 -14.24 -20.99 11.88
N SER A 650 -14.25 -19.97 11.00
CA SER A 650 -14.51 -18.52 11.06
C SER A 650 -14.80 -17.71 12.35
N ARG A 651 -13.96 -16.67 12.55
CA ARG A 651 -14.12 -15.20 12.21
C ARG A 651 -15.25 -14.35 12.85
N SER A 652 -14.89 -13.17 13.39
CA SER A 652 -15.64 -11.91 13.15
C SER A 652 -14.85 -10.61 13.44
N ARG A 653 -15.29 -9.51 12.79
CA ARG A 653 -14.61 -8.22 12.51
C ARG A 653 -15.38 -7.02 13.11
N THR A 654 -14.70 -5.88 13.30
CA THR A 654 -15.27 -4.51 13.25
C THR A 654 -14.19 -3.54 12.74
N SER A 655 -14.43 -2.57 11.83
CA SER A 655 -15.17 -1.33 12.11
C SER A 655 -15.44 -0.45 10.84
N VAL A 656 -16.55 0.32 10.97
CA VAL A 656 -16.90 1.70 10.53
C VAL A 656 -16.15 2.37 9.36
N GLN A 657 -16.89 2.83 8.34
CA GLN A 657 -16.46 3.85 7.36
C GLN A 657 -17.43 5.04 7.31
N THR A 658 -16.84 6.24 7.31
CA THR A 658 -17.43 7.58 7.19
C THR A 658 -17.81 7.94 5.74
N GLU A 659 -18.94 8.62 5.59
CA GLU A 659 -19.48 9.13 4.32
C GLU A 659 -18.86 10.50 3.98
N ASP A 660 -18.25 10.65 2.80
CA ASP A 660 -18.21 11.93 2.08
C ASP A 660 -17.88 11.79 0.57
N ASP A 661 -18.58 12.59 -0.23
CA ASP A 661 -18.39 13.02 -1.63
C ASP A 661 -18.55 12.07 -2.86
N GLN A 662 -19.49 12.46 -3.75
CA GLN A 662 -19.22 12.91 -5.13
C GLN A 662 -20.52 13.21 -5.93
N LEU A 663 -20.73 14.48 -6.30
CA LEU A 663 -21.70 14.93 -7.32
C LEU A 663 -21.00 15.08 -8.67
N ILE A 664 -21.62 14.64 -9.77
CA ILE A 664 -21.07 14.73 -11.14
C ILE A 664 -21.78 15.88 -11.87
N ALA A 665 -21.04 16.87 -12.37
CA ALA A 665 -21.60 18.02 -13.13
C ALA A 665 -22.75 18.77 -12.41
N GLY A 666 -22.74 18.80 -11.07
CA GLY A 666 -23.78 19.46 -10.25
C GLY A 666 -25.10 18.70 -10.14
N GLN A 667 -25.17 17.45 -10.62
CA GLN A 667 -26.32 16.55 -10.46
C GLN A 667 -25.86 15.19 -9.90
N SER A 668 -26.74 14.47 -9.19
CA SER A 668 -26.45 13.09 -8.76
C SER A 668 -26.40 12.16 -9.99
N ALA A 669 -25.56 11.13 -10.00
CA ALA A 669 -25.47 10.19 -11.12
C ALA A 669 -26.85 9.57 -11.49
N ARG A 670 -27.70 9.29 -10.50
CA ARG A 670 -29.09 8.86 -10.72
C ARG A 670 -29.93 9.87 -11.53
N ALA A 671 -29.74 11.16 -11.31
CA ALA A 671 -30.46 12.22 -12.03
C ALA A 671 -30.03 12.31 -13.50
N ILE A 672 -28.77 11.97 -13.79
CA ILE A 672 -28.24 11.82 -15.16
C ILE A 672 -28.90 10.60 -15.83
N MET A 673 -28.99 9.45 -15.13
CA MET A 673 -29.69 8.26 -15.64
C MET A 673 -31.18 8.53 -15.96
N ALA A 674 -31.85 9.36 -15.17
CA ALA A 674 -33.24 9.76 -15.42
C ALA A 674 -33.41 10.63 -16.68
N GLN A 675 -32.35 11.30 -17.13
CA GLN A 675 -32.35 12.21 -18.27
C GLN A 675 -31.83 11.57 -19.57
N LEU A 676 -31.52 10.27 -19.57
CA LEU A 676 -31.04 9.57 -20.77
C LEU A 676 -32.03 9.69 -21.96
N PRO A 677 -31.51 9.69 -23.20
CA PRO A 677 -32.32 9.64 -24.42
C PRO A 677 -33.32 8.48 -24.44
N GLN A 678 -34.46 8.67 -25.12
CA GLN A 678 -35.56 7.70 -25.12
C GLN A 678 -35.15 6.34 -25.71
N GLU A 679 -34.26 6.32 -26.70
CA GLU A 679 -33.72 5.08 -27.29
C GLU A 679 -32.90 4.26 -26.28
N GLN A 680 -32.10 4.94 -25.46
CA GLN A 680 -31.29 4.33 -24.40
C GLN A 680 -32.18 3.83 -23.24
N LYS A 681 -33.21 4.59 -22.89
CA LYS A 681 -34.22 4.16 -21.91
C LYS A 681 -35.01 2.93 -22.34
N ALA A 682 -35.30 2.79 -23.64
CA ALA A 682 -35.98 1.62 -24.18
C ALA A 682 -35.12 0.35 -24.04
N LYS A 683 -33.81 0.44 -24.34
CA LYS A 683 -32.84 -0.67 -24.15
C LYS A 683 -32.70 -1.07 -22.69
N ILE A 684 -32.64 -0.09 -21.77
CA ILE A 684 -32.62 -0.35 -20.33
C ILE A 684 -33.92 -1.02 -19.89
N ALA A 685 -35.08 -0.57 -20.38
CA ALA A 685 -36.37 -1.14 -20.02
C ALA A 685 -36.52 -2.61 -20.45
N GLU A 686 -36.00 -2.99 -21.62
CA GLU A 686 -35.98 -4.38 -22.10
C GLU A 686 -35.14 -5.29 -21.18
N GLN A 687 -33.95 -4.86 -20.79
CA GLN A 687 -33.08 -5.62 -19.89
C GLN A 687 -33.63 -5.70 -18.47
N VAL A 688 -34.25 -4.62 -17.98
CA VAL A 688 -34.96 -4.62 -16.69
C VAL A 688 -36.14 -5.60 -16.71
N ALA A 689 -36.84 -5.73 -17.83
CA ALA A 689 -37.94 -6.71 -17.97
C ALA A 689 -37.42 -8.15 -17.91
N SER A 690 -36.29 -8.45 -18.57
CA SER A 690 -35.61 -9.75 -18.47
C SER A 690 -35.18 -10.05 -17.02
N PHE A 691 -34.60 -9.07 -16.32
CA PHE A 691 -34.26 -9.20 -14.90
C PHE A 691 -35.50 -9.44 -14.02
N GLN A 692 -36.62 -8.75 -14.29
CA GLN A 692 -37.87 -8.95 -13.56
C GLN A 692 -38.43 -10.37 -13.73
N GLU A 693 -38.23 -11.00 -14.89
CA GLU A 693 -38.61 -12.39 -15.13
C GLU A 693 -37.82 -13.34 -14.21
N GLU A 694 -36.50 -13.22 -14.16
CA GLU A 694 -35.64 -14.04 -13.30
C GLU A 694 -35.89 -13.77 -11.81
N LYS A 695 -36.12 -12.51 -11.44
CA LYS A 695 -36.51 -12.13 -10.09
C LYS A 695 -37.84 -12.78 -9.67
N SER A 696 -38.81 -12.86 -10.59
CA SER A 696 -40.10 -13.50 -10.32
C SER A 696 -39.95 -15.01 -10.10
N LYS A 697 -39.02 -15.66 -10.80
CA LYS A 697 -38.66 -17.07 -10.57
C LYS A 697 -38.03 -17.26 -9.19
N LEU A 698 -37.10 -16.37 -8.80
CA LEU A 698 -36.48 -16.40 -7.47
C LEU A 698 -37.51 -16.19 -6.36
N ASP A 699 -38.39 -15.19 -6.47
CA ASP A 699 -39.48 -14.94 -5.50
C ASP A 699 -40.40 -16.15 -5.34
N ALA A 700 -40.79 -16.77 -6.47
CA ALA A 700 -41.64 -17.95 -6.47
C ALA A 700 -40.97 -19.16 -5.80
N GLU A 701 -39.65 -19.27 -5.87
CA GLU A 701 -38.90 -20.33 -5.20
C GLU A 701 -38.70 -20.02 -3.71
N VAL A 702 -38.20 -18.83 -3.40
CA VAL A 702 -37.92 -18.35 -2.05
C VAL A 702 -39.18 -18.29 -1.17
N SER A 703 -40.36 -18.04 -1.75
CA SER A 703 -41.63 -18.04 -1.01
C SER A 703 -42.10 -19.42 -0.53
N LYS A 704 -41.48 -20.50 -1.01
CA LYS A 704 -41.76 -21.88 -0.56
C LYS A 704 -41.05 -22.22 0.75
N TRP A 705 -40.09 -21.41 1.18
CA TRP A 705 -39.22 -21.66 2.32
C TRP A 705 -39.49 -20.66 3.45
N ASP A 706 -39.36 -21.12 4.70
CA ASP A 706 -39.43 -20.25 5.90
C ASP A 706 -38.06 -19.60 6.15
N ASP A 707 -38.07 -18.31 6.47
CA ASP A 707 -36.86 -17.50 6.72
C ASP A 707 -36.30 -17.75 8.13
N SER A 708 -37.09 -18.37 9.01
CA SER A 708 -36.78 -18.58 10.42
C SER A 708 -35.72 -19.68 10.61
N GLY A 709 -34.44 -19.30 10.40
CA GLY A 709 -33.28 -20.18 10.60
C GLY A 709 -32.65 -20.72 9.31
N ASN A 710 -33.02 -20.19 8.13
CA ASN A 710 -32.39 -20.53 6.86
C ASN A 710 -31.66 -19.33 6.26
N ASP A 711 -30.37 -19.21 6.61
CA ASP A 711 -29.53 -18.09 6.18
C ASP A 711 -29.36 -18.00 4.65
N ILE A 712 -29.50 -19.11 3.89
CA ILE A 712 -29.44 -19.08 2.42
C ILE A 712 -30.61 -18.30 1.85
N ILE A 713 -31.81 -18.51 2.38
CA ILE A 713 -33.03 -17.81 1.95
C ILE A 713 -32.96 -16.33 2.33
N VAL A 714 -32.45 -16.03 3.53
CA VAL A 714 -32.21 -14.64 3.97
C VAL A 714 -31.21 -13.93 3.07
N LEU A 715 -30.08 -14.58 2.75
CA LEU A 715 -29.05 -14.03 1.85
C LEU A 715 -29.58 -13.86 0.42
N ALA A 716 -30.38 -14.82 -0.09
CA ALA A 716 -30.99 -14.71 -1.41
C ALA A 716 -31.94 -13.51 -1.49
N LYS A 717 -32.77 -13.29 -0.46
CA LYS A 717 -33.63 -12.11 -0.34
C LYS A 717 -32.80 -10.82 -0.26
N GLN A 718 -31.72 -10.81 0.53
CA GLN A 718 -30.83 -9.66 0.67
C GLN A 718 -30.14 -9.30 -0.65
N MET A 719 -29.55 -10.28 -1.35
CA MET A 719 -28.91 -10.08 -2.65
C MET A 719 -29.91 -9.60 -3.70
N CYS A 720 -31.11 -10.19 -3.74
CA CYS A 720 -32.19 -9.77 -4.63
C CYS A 720 -32.61 -8.30 -4.38
N MET A 721 -32.73 -7.89 -3.12
CA MET A 721 -33.07 -6.51 -2.76
C MET A 721 -32.01 -5.52 -3.27
N ILE A 722 -30.73 -5.80 -3.03
CA ILE A 722 -29.64 -4.90 -3.46
C ILE A 722 -29.54 -4.88 -4.99
N MET A 723 -29.71 -6.02 -5.66
CA MET A 723 -29.73 -6.10 -7.13
C MET A 723 -30.89 -5.28 -7.73
N MET A 724 -32.05 -5.24 -7.07
CA MET A 724 -33.16 -4.36 -7.45
C MET A 724 -32.80 -2.88 -7.31
N GLU A 725 -32.13 -2.48 -6.23
CA GLU A 725 -31.70 -1.09 -6.03
C GLU A 725 -30.71 -0.63 -7.10
N MET A 726 -29.76 -1.50 -7.47
CA MET A 726 -28.83 -1.25 -8.58
C MET A 726 -29.55 -1.19 -9.93
N THR A 727 -30.54 -2.05 -10.15
CA THR A 727 -31.35 -2.05 -11.37
C THR A 727 -32.20 -0.78 -11.48
N ASP A 728 -32.82 -0.33 -10.38
CA ASP A 728 -33.61 0.90 -10.36
C ASP A 728 -32.75 2.16 -10.53
N PHE A 729 -31.50 2.15 -10.05
CA PHE A 729 -30.52 3.21 -10.31
C PHE A 729 -30.32 3.42 -11.82
N THR A 730 -30.24 2.35 -12.62
CA THR A 730 -30.11 2.45 -14.09
C THR A 730 -31.32 3.09 -14.76
N ARG A 731 -32.49 3.03 -14.12
CA ARG A 731 -33.74 3.67 -14.58
C ARG A 731 -33.85 5.13 -14.13
N GLY A 732 -32.84 5.64 -13.42
CA GLY A 732 -32.87 6.94 -12.76
C GLY A 732 -33.83 7.00 -11.57
N LYS A 733 -34.15 5.85 -10.97
CA LYS A 733 -35.05 5.69 -9.81
C LYS A 733 -34.28 4.96 -8.68
N GLY A 734 -34.97 4.58 -7.61
CA GLY A 734 -34.37 3.84 -6.51
C GLY A 734 -33.55 4.69 -5.52
N PRO A 735 -33.02 4.05 -4.46
CA PRO A 735 -32.41 4.74 -3.33
C PRO A 735 -30.96 5.22 -3.58
N LEU A 736 -30.22 4.55 -4.47
CA LEU A 736 -28.83 4.88 -4.81
C LEU A 736 -28.77 6.21 -5.57
N LYS A 737 -27.92 7.15 -5.15
CA LYS A 737 -27.84 8.51 -5.73
C LYS A 737 -26.64 8.66 -6.64
N ASN A 738 -25.50 8.13 -6.25
CA ASN A 738 -24.20 8.35 -6.90
C ASN A 738 -23.48 7.04 -7.23
N THR A 739 -22.42 7.11 -8.04
CA THR A 739 -21.59 5.94 -8.40
C THR A 739 -20.95 5.29 -7.17
N SER A 740 -20.63 6.06 -6.12
CA SER A 740 -20.17 5.53 -4.83
C SER A 740 -21.16 4.56 -4.20
N ASP A 741 -22.45 4.86 -4.27
CA ASP A 741 -23.53 4.03 -3.72
C ASP A 741 -23.65 2.72 -4.50
N VAL A 742 -23.44 2.78 -5.82
CA VAL A 742 -23.44 1.62 -6.72
C VAL A 742 -22.24 0.71 -6.46
N ILE A 743 -21.05 1.28 -6.22
CA ILE A 743 -19.85 0.54 -5.82
C ILE A 743 -20.06 -0.13 -4.46
N SER A 744 -20.68 0.58 -3.51
CA SER A 744 -21.02 0.02 -2.19
C SER A 744 -22.03 -1.11 -2.30
N ALA A 745 -23.07 -0.96 -3.13
CA ALA A 745 -24.07 -2.00 -3.39
C ALA A 745 -23.44 -3.26 -4.02
N ALA A 746 -22.52 -3.10 -4.99
CA ALA A 746 -21.82 -4.22 -5.59
C ALA A 746 -20.93 -4.97 -4.58
N LYS A 747 -20.24 -4.23 -3.70
CA LYS A 747 -19.46 -4.83 -2.61
C LYS A 747 -20.34 -5.62 -1.63
N LYS A 748 -21.52 -5.08 -1.27
CA LYS A 748 -22.48 -5.76 -0.38
C LYS A 748 -23.03 -7.05 -1.00
N ILE A 749 -23.30 -7.06 -2.31
CA ILE A 749 -23.71 -8.29 -3.03
C ILE A 749 -22.57 -9.30 -3.04
N ALA A 750 -21.33 -8.88 -3.28
CA ALA A 750 -20.18 -9.79 -3.26
C ALA A 750 -19.96 -10.39 -1.87
N GLU A 751 -20.12 -9.60 -0.80
CA GLU A 751 -20.05 -10.09 0.57
C GLU A 751 -21.17 -11.10 0.89
N ALA A 752 -22.41 -10.80 0.49
CA ALA A 752 -23.54 -11.71 0.67
C ALA A 752 -23.38 -13.00 -0.18
N GLY A 753 -22.84 -12.88 -1.39
CA GLY A 753 -22.53 -14.00 -2.28
C GLY A 753 -21.48 -14.93 -1.71
N SER A 754 -20.42 -14.39 -1.09
CA SER A 754 -19.40 -15.17 -0.37
C SER A 754 -20.00 -15.90 0.85
N ARG A 755 -20.91 -15.26 1.60
CA ARG A 755 -21.65 -15.93 2.69
C ARG A 755 -22.55 -17.06 2.18
N MET A 756 -23.21 -16.86 1.04
CA MET A 756 -24.07 -17.88 0.41
C MET A 756 -23.25 -19.06 -0.12
N ASP A 757 -22.06 -18.79 -0.68
CA ASP A 757 -21.10 -19.82 -1.10
C ASP A 757 -20.66 -20.67 0.10
N LYS A 758 -20.33 -20.06 1.25
CA LYS A 758 -20.01 -20.78 2.49
C LYS A 758 -21.12 -21.77 2.89
N LEU A 759 -22.36 -21.30 2.99
CA LEU A 759 -23.49 -22.14 3.37
C LEU A 759 -23.79 -23.23 2.34
N GLY A 760 -23.71 -22.88 1.05
CA GLY A 760 -23.94 -23.82 -0.04
C GLY A 760 -22.91 -24.95 -0.08
N ARG A 761 -21.63 -24.67 0.21
CA ARG A 761 -20.58 -25.70 0.32
C ARG A 761 -20.77 -26.62 1.51
N THR A 762 -21.15 -26.09 2.68
CA THR A 762 -21.51 -26.93 3.84
C THR A 762 -22.64 -27.91 3.51
N ILE A 763 -23.65 -27.46 2.76
CA ILE A 763 -24.74 -28.34 2.29
C ILE A 763 -24.24 -29.34 1.25
N ALA A 764 -23.37 -28.91 0.34
CA ALA A 764 -22.77 -29.77 -0.69
C ALA A 764 -21.92 -30.90 -0.08
N ASP A 765 -21.25 -30.67 1.04
CA ASP A 765 -20.45 -31.68 1.74
C ASP A 765 -21.31 -32.69 2.52
N GLN A 766 -22.50 -32.28 2.94
CA GLN A 766 -23.50 -33.17 3.53
C GLN A 766 -24.32 -33.93 2.46
N CYS A 767 -24.16 -33.61 1.18
CA CYS A 767 -24.89 -34.23 0.09
C CYS A 767 -24.26 -35.58 -0.30
N PRO A 768 -24.96 -36.73 -0.13
CA PRO A 768 -24.42 -38.04 -0.47
C PRO A 768 -24.44 -38.32 -1.98
N ASP A 769 -25.21 -37.57 -2.76
CA ASP A 769 -25.29 -37.70 -4.21
C ASP A 769 -24.24 -36.82 -4.90
N SER A 770 -23.29 -37.47 -5.59
CA SER A 770 -22.20 -36.78 -6.28
C SER A 770 -22.68 -35.90 -7.42
N THR A 771 -23.82 -36.21 -8.07
CA THR A 771 -24.33 -35.41 -9.19
C THR A 771 -24.97 -34.12 -8.67
N CYS A 772 -25.86 -34.22 -7.67
CA CYS A 772 -26.43 -33.05 -7.00
C CYS A 772 -25.36 -32.15 -6.35
N LYS A 773 -24.31 -32.75 -5.76
CA LYS A 773 -23.16 -32.02 -5.23
C LYS A 773 -22.44 -31.20 -6.31
N GLN A 774 -22.16 -31.80 -7.47
CA GLN A 774 -21.48 -31.13 -8.58
C GLN A 774 -22.31 -29.97 -9.15
N ASP A 775 -23.61 -30.16 -9.30
CA ASP A 775 -24.51 -29.10 -9.79
C ASP A 775 -24.56 -27.91 -8.82
N LEU A 776 -24.68 -28.18 -7.52
CA LEU A 776 -24.68 -27.14 -6.49
C LEU A 776 -23.37 -26.33 -6.51
N LEU A 777 -22.22 -27.01 -6.57
CA LEU A 777 -20.91 -26.35 -6.64
C LEU A 777 -20.73 -25.52 -7.92
N ALA A 778 -21.27 -25.98 -9.05
CA ALA A 778 -21.24 -25.22 -10.30
C ALA A 778 -22.06 -23.93 -10.21
N TYR A 779 -23.24 -23.96 -9.57
CA TYR A 779 -24.03 -22.74 -9.34
C TYR A 779 -23.35 -21.76 -8.38
N LEU A 780 -22.66 -22.26 -7.35
CA LEU A 780 -21.89 -21.41 -6.44
C LEU A 780 -20.70 -20.72 -7.16
N GLN A 781 -19.99 -21.43 -8.04
CA GLN A 781 -18.95 -20.84 -8.88
C GLN A 781 -19.51 -19.74 -9.82
N ARG A 782 -20.73 -19.93 -10.34
CA ARG A 782 -21.40 -18.90 -11.15
C ARG A 782 -21.77 -17.67 -10.32
N ILE A 783 -22.23 -17.86 -9.07
CA ILE A 783 -22.48 -16.73 -8.15
C ILE A 783 -21.20 -15.94 -7.92
N ALA A 784 -20.07 -16.60 -7.64
CA ALA A 784 -18.77 -15.95 -7.45
C ALA A 784 -18.34 -15.14 -8.69
N LEU A 785 -18.47 -15.73 -9.89
CA LEU A 785 -18.18 -15.08 -11.17
C LEU A 785 -19.02 -13.81 -11.36
N TYR A 786 -20.34 -13.89 -11.16
CA TYR A 786 -21.24 -12.74 -11.37
C TYR A 786 -21.05 -11.66 -10.31
N CYS A 787 -20.75 -12.01 -9.06
CA CYS A 787 -20.37 -11.05 -8.02
C CYS A 787 -19.09 -10.29 -8.38
N HIS A 788 -18.10 -10.99 -8.96
CA HIS A 788 -16.87 -10.37 -9.44
C HIS A 788 -17.12 -9.42 -10.63
N GLN A 789 -17.91 -9.86 -11.61
CA GLN A 789 -18.31 -9.03 -12.76
C GLN A 789 -19.06 -7.76 -12.32
N LEU A 790 -20.00 -7.90 -11.38
CA LEU A 790 -20.77 -6.78 -10.83
C LEU A 790 -19.86 -5.73 -10.16
N ASN A 791 -18.85 -6.19 -9.43
CA ASN A 791 -17.84 -5.34 -8.81
C ASN A 791 -16.98 -4.58 -9.83
N ILE A 792 -16.55 -5.24 -10.91
CA ILE A 792 -15.81 -4.59 -12.01
C ILE A 792 -16.68 -3.52 -12.65
N CYS A 793 -17.92 -3.88 -13.01
CA CYS A 793 -18.84 -2.99 -13.72
C CYS A 793 -19.20 -1.74 -12.88
N SER A 794 -19.30 -1.87 -11.56
CA SER A 794 -19.54 -0.73 -10.65
C SER A 794 -18.40 0.31 -10.65
N LYS A 795 -17.17 -0.09 -11.01
CA LYS A 795 -15.97 0.77 -10.97
C LYS A 795 -15.71 1.51 -12.29
N VAL A 796 -16.41 1.18 -13.38
CA VAL A 796 -16.29 1.85 -14.68
C VAL A 796 -17.06 3.17 -14.64
N LYS A 797 -16.36 4.31 -14.78
CA LYS A 797 -16.98 5.65 -14.78
C LYS A 797 -17.64 5.98 -16.13
N ALA A 798 -18.80 6.60 -16.07
CA ALA A 798 -19.46 7.24 -17.21
C ALA A 798 -18.74 8.55 -17.58
N GLU A 799 -18.31 8.71 -18.83
CA GLU A 799 -17.81 10.00 -19.34
C GLU A 799 -18.98 10.84 -19.89
N VAL A 800 -19.04 12.11 -19.46
CA VAL A 800 -20.03 13.08 -19.91
C VAL A 800 -19.32 14.18 -20.68
N GLN A 801 -19.56 14.29 -21.98
CA GLN A 801 -19.05 15.39 -22.82
C GLN A 801 -20.17 16.40 -23.10
N ASN A 802 -19.82 17.68 -23.02
CA ASN A 802 -20.75 18.79 -23.24
C ASN A 802 -20.37 19.46 -24.56
N LEU A 803 -21.09 19.13 -25.65
CA LEU A 803 -20.92 19.76 -26.95
C LEU A 803 -22.16 20.61 -27.26
N GLY A 804 -22.00 21.93 -27.36
CA GLY A 804 -23.05 22.81 -27.90
C GLY A 804 -24.30 23.01 -27.03
N GLY A 805 -24.25 22.71 -25.73
CA GLY A 805 -25.42 22.83 -24.84
C GLY A 805 -26.31 21.59 -24.78
N GLU A 806 -25.90 20.51 -25.44
CA GLU A 806 -26.51 19.19 -25.34
C GLU A 806 -25.56 18.25 -24.56
N LEU A 807 -26.08 17.62 -23.50
CA LEU A 807 -25.35 16.66 -22.67
C LEU A 807 -25.23 15.35 -23.44
N VAL A 808 -24.04 15.04 -23.96
CA VAL A 808 -23.74 13.77 -24.62
C VAL A 808 -23.06 12.86 -23.61
N VAL A 809 -23.77 11.80 -23.19
CA VAL A 809 -23.22 10.74 -22.35
C VAL A 809 -22.72 9.62 -23.26
N SER A 810 -21.42 9.55 -23.48
CA SER A 810 -20.77 8.45 -24.22
C SER A 810 -20.34 7.36 -23.24
N GLY A 811 -20.77 6.11 -23.48
CA GLY A 811 -20.28 4.94 -22.74
C GLY A 811 -21.27 4.30 -21.75
N VAL A 812 -22.32 5.02 -21.31
CA VAL A 812 -23.24 4.48 -20.28
C VAL A 812 -24.07 3.29 -20.75
N THR A 813 -24.50 3.26 -22.02
CA THR A 813 -25.33 2.16 -22.53
C THR A 813 -24.58 1.13 -23.36
N SER A 814 -23.38 1.45 -23.85
CA SER A 814 -22.59 0.55 -24.71
C SER A 814 -21.69 -0.40 -23.91
N GLN A 815 -21.21 0.03 -22.73
CA GLN A 815 -20.22 -0.73 -21.96
C GLN A 815 -20.73 -1.26 -20.62
N LEU A 816 -21.72 -0.65 -19.96
CA LEU A 816 -22.20 -1.17 -18.67
C LEU A 816 -23.10 -2.40 -18.83
N PHE A 817 -23.97 -2.46 -19.84
CA PHE A 817 -25.05 -3.46 -19.87
C PHE A 817 -24.69 -4.84 -20.44
N PRO A 818 -23.93 -5.00 -21.54
CA PRO A 818 -23.51 -6.32 -22.01
C PRO A 818 -22.58 -7.06 -21.01
N LEU A 819 -21.97 -6.30 -20.08
CA LEU A 819 -21.03 -6.78 -19.08
C LEU A 819 -21.69 -7.11 -17.71
N PHE A 820 -22.90 -6.60 -17.44
CA PHE A 820 -23.66 -6.94 -16.23
C PHE A 820 -24.46 -8.24 -16.36
N TRP A 821 -24.79 -8.68 -17.58
CA TRP A 821 -25.55 -9.90 -17.80
C TRP A 821 -25.30 -10.50 -19.20
N PRO A 822 -24.44 -11.53 -19.33
CA PRO A 822 -24.36 -12.30 -20.56
C PRO A 822 -25.60 -13.18 -20.67
N GLY A 823 -26.35 -13.02 -21.76
CA GLY A 823 -27.57 -13.77 -22.04
C GLY A 823 -27.34 -15.29 -21.98
N THR A 824 -27.72 -15.91 -20.86
CA THR A 824 -27.91 -17.36 -20.75
C THR A 824 -29.35 -17.59 -20.34
N LYS A 825 -30.10 -18.28 -21.21
CA LYS A 825 -31.46 -18.74 -20.93
C LYS A 825 -31.43 -19.66 -19.71
N LEU A 826 -31.97 -19.21 -18.58
CA LEU A 826 -32.27 -20.06 -17.43
C LEU A 826 -33.45 -20.98 -17.80
N SER A 827 -33.12 -22.22 -18.17
CA SER A 827 -34.07 -23.33 -18.17
C SER A 827 -33.83 -24.15 -16.92
N ILE A 828 -34.61 -23.90 -15.87
CA ILE A 828 -34.75 -24.83 -14.74
C ILE A 828 -35.83 -25.82 -15.14
N SER A 829 -35.42 -26.93 -15.74
CA SER A 829 -36.30 -28.08 -15.95
C SER A 829 -35.48 -29.37 -16.00
N SER A 830 -35.08 -29.88 -14.83
CA SER A 830 -34.83 -31.33 -14.64
C SER A 830 -34.64 -31.69 -13.17
N VAL A 831 -35.71 -31.60 -12.37
CA VAL A 831 -35.90 -32.51 -11.21
C VAL A 831 -37.40 -32.79 -11.10
N LYS A 832 -37.90 -33.63 -12.02
CA LYS A 832 -39.09 -34.43 -11.81
C LYS A 832 -38.78 -35.80 -12.37
N ASP A 833 -39.06 -36.80 -11.54
CA ASP A 833 -38.98 -38.24 -11.78
C ASP A 833 -37.68 -38.91 -11.31
N THR A 834 -37.66 -39.23 -10.02
CA THR A 834 -37.22 -40.56 -9.54
C THR A 834 -37.82 -40.78 -8.15
N ASN A 835 -38.97 -41.48 -8.15
CA ASN A 835 -39.34 -42.38 -7.06
C ASN A 835 -38.46 -43.63 -7.13
#